data_AF-A0A2N1RK20-F1
#
_entry.id   AF-A0A2N1RK20-F1
#
_cell.length_a   1.000
_cell.length_b   1.000
_cell.length_c   1.000
_cell.angle_alpha   90.00
_cell.angle_beta   90.00
_cell.angle_gamma   90.00
#
_symmetry.space_group_name_H-M   'P 1'
#
loop_
_entity.id
_entity.type
_entity.pdbx_description
1 polymer ?
#
loop_
_entity_poly.entity_id
_entity_poly.type
_entity_poly.pdbx_seq_one_letter_code
_entity_poly.pdbx_strand_id
1 'polypeptide(L)'
;MVIGLDIGSTTIKCVVLDSQENIVFSSYERHLSQITSQTARMLEKIATSVPLGEDTFLMVSGSAGMGMAERCGLPFIQEVYATRVAARRLIPDADVIIELGGEDAKILFLSHGIEVRMNGSCAGGTGAFIDQMATLLDMTADEMDEVAERAEKIYTIASRCGVFAKSDIQPLLNQGARKSDIAASILYAVVNQTIGGLAQGHPILGKVVYLGGPLTFMSQLRQSFDKTIKTTGICPENSLHYVALGAAYSATEKVNLQQAIESLSSYKGDDSLPSIKPLFENEDEYLRFVQRHSLATVPVLDTGSCVDGVYLGIDAGSTTVKTVLIDRQGAILETSYQNNSGNPVPIIKARLEKLYQKHPGIRILGSAVTGYGEEIVRQAFQVDEGLVETVAHFTAAKHFMPQVEFVIDIGGQDIKCFQIHNGAVDNIFLNEACSSGCGSFLQTFATALGYPIDQFAKLGLFAKRPVDLGSRCTVFMNSSVKQAQKEGASVEDISAGLSVSVVKNALYKVIRTTSTSSLGTHVVVQGGTFLNDAVLRAFEQELGLQVVRPDIAGLMGAYGAALHCRSSARRESSIIDAQGLAAFTHEVKVTTCRSCTNACRLTVNLFNTGYRYISGNRCERPITNKAIDESLDLYAWKLRRLQQMAEVANPETAKEAIGIPIGL
;
A
#
# COMPACT_ATOMS: atom_id res chain seq x y z
N MET A 1 -20.45 8.86 -39.35
CA MET A 1 -20.41 8.44 -37.93
C MET A 1 -19.32 9.22 -37.23
N VAL A 2 -19.48 9.50 -35.92
CA VAL A 2 -18.49 10.27 -35.15
C VAL A 2 -18.03 9.45 -33.94
N ILE A 3 -16.72 9.24 -33.83
CA ILE A 3 -16.09 8.44 -32.78
C ILE A 3 -15.39 9.37 -31.79
N GLY A 4 -15.76 9.25 -30.52
CA GLY A 4 -15.07 9.91 -29.41
C GLY A 4 -14.36 8.88 -28.55
N LEU A 5 -13.06 9.06 -28.36
CA LEU A 5 -12.25 8.22 -27.48
C LEU A 5 -11.76 9.02 -26.27
N ASP A 6 -11.97 8.49 -25.07
CA ASP A 6 -11.35 8.93 -23.83
C ASP A 6 -10.35 7.87 -23.38
N ILE A 7 -9.07 8.15 -23.58
CA ILE A 7 -7.96 7.29 -23.16
C ILE A 7 -7.41 7.85 -21.85
N GLY A 8 -8.10 7.50 -20.76
CA GLY A 8 -7.74 7.89 -19.41
C GLY A 8 -6.54 7.11 -18.87
N SER A 9 -6.17 7.38 -17.62
CA SER A 9 -4.99 6.78 -16.97
C SER A 9 -5.10 5.27 -16.70
N THR A 10 -6.31 4.73 -16.64
CA THR A 10 -6.59 3.31 -16.31
C THR A 10 -7.58 2.64 -17.26
N THR A 11 -8.33 3.43 -18.04
CA THR A 11 -9.48 2.97 -18.84
C THR A 11 -9.50 3.62 -20.20
N ILE A 12 -9.96 2.89 -21.20
CA ILE A 12 -10.38 3.42 -22.50
C ILE A 12 -11.90 3.43 -22.52
N LYS A 13 -12.48 4.59 -22.82
CA LYS A 13 -13.92 4.74 -23.04
C LYS A 13 -14.16 5.21 -24.45
N CYS A 14 -15.19 4.67 -25.07
CA CYS A 14 -15.58 5.04 -26.42
C CYS A 14 -17.06 5.39 -26.47
N VAL A 15 -17.39 6.35 -27.32
CA VAL A 15 -18.74 6.57 -27.82
C VAL A 15 -18.71 6.72 -29.33
N VAL A 16 -19.73 6.17 -30.00
CA VAL A 16 -19.97 6.39 -31.42
C VAL A 16 -21.34 7.02 -31.57
N LEU A 17 -21.38 8.16 -32.26
CA LEU A 17 -22.57 8.93 -32.53
C LEU A 17 -23.01 8.78 -33.99
N ASP A 18 -24.32 8.66 -34.19
CA ASP A 18 -24.94 8.79 -35.51
C ASP A 18 -25.08 10.27 -35.93
N SER A 19 -25.67 10.51 -37.11
CA SER A 19 -25.90 11.86 -37.62
C SER A 19 -26.92 12.68 -36.83
N GLN A 20 -27.71 12.04 -35.98
CA GLN A 20 -28.66 12.68 -35.06
C GLN A 20 -28.08 12.83 -33.65
N GLU A 21 -26.79 12.53 -33.47
CA GLU A 21 -26.07 12.56 -32.19
C GLU A 21 -26.56 11.52 -31.16
N ASN A 22 -27.25 10.47 -31.61
CA ASN A 22 -27.59 9.35 -30.74
C ASN A 22 -26.38 8.43 -30.55
N ILE A 23 -26.21 7.92 -29.33
CA ILE A 23 -25.18 6.93 -29.03
C ILE A 23 -25.60 5.58 -29.65
N VAL A 24 -24.88 5.14 -30.68
CA VAL A 24 -25.09 3.82 -31.32
C VAL A 24 -24.14 2.76 -30.79
N PHE A 25 -23.05 3.17 -30.15
CA PHE A 25 -22.10 2.30 -29.47
C PHE A 25 -21.46 3.04 -28.31
N SER A 26 -21.28 2.36 -27.18
CA SER A 26 -20.48 2.85 -26.07
C SER A 26 -19.72 1.70 -25.41
N SER A 27 -18.55 2.02 -24.86
CA SER A 27 -17.72 1.04 -24.15
C SER A 27 -16.94 1.69 -23.02
N TYR A 28 -16.60 0.87 -22.02
CA TYR A 28 -15.75 1.21 -20.89
C TYR A 28 -14.90 -0.02 -20.59
N GLU A 29 -13.60 0.05 -20.88
CA GLU A 29 -12.69 -1.09 -20.76
C GLU A 29 -11.41 -0.67 -20.02
N ARG A 30 -10.92 -1.48 -19.06
CA ARG A 30 -9.61 -1.26 -18.44
C ARG A 30 -8.54 -1.64 -19.45
N HIS A 31 -7.60 -0.72 -19.73
CA HIS A 31 -6.55 -1.01 -20.71
C HIS A 31 -5.37 -1.79 -20.12
N LEU A 32 -5.27 -1.94 -18.78
CA LEU A 32 -4.19 -2.68 -18.10
C LEU A 32 -2.79 -2.30 -18.62
N SER A 33 -2.58 -1.00 -18.75
CA SER A 33 -1.40 -0.37 -19.36
C SER A 33 -1.06 -0.75 -20.82
N GLN A 34 -1.90 -1.50 -21.51
CA GLN A 34 -1.76 -1.84 -22.92
C GLN A 34 -2.51 -0.81 -23.79
N ILE A 35 -2.12 0.47 -23.72
CA ILE A 35 -2.89 1.57 -24.32
C ILE A 35 -3.05 1.38 -25.84
N THR A 36 -1.96 1.26 -26.59
CA THR A 36 -2.00 1.20 -28.06
C THR A 36 -2.74 -0.02 -28.58
N SER A 37 -2.43 -1.22 -28.07
CA SER A 37 -3.06 -2.46 -28.52
C SER A 37 -4.53 -2.54 -28.13
N GLN A 38 -4.92 -2.05 -26.94
CA GLN A 38 -6.33 -2.02 -26.55
C GLN A 38 -7.12 -0.95 -27.31
N THR A 39 -6.51 0.20 -27.62
CA THR A 39 -7.13 1.20 -28.50
C THR A 39 -7.32 0.65 -29.91
N ALA A 40 -6.33 -0.04 -30.48
CA ALA A 40 -6.45 -0.70 -31.79
C ALA A 40 -7.61 -1.72 -31.79
N ARG A 41 -7.64 -2.60 -30.78
CA ARG A 41 -8.72 -3.59 -30.60
C ARG A 41 -10.11 -2.94 -30.45
N MET A 42 -10.18 -1.81 -29.76
CA MET A 42 -11.42 -1.03 -29.64
C MET A 42 -11.89 -0.51 -30.99
N LEU A 43 -10.97 0.04 -31.81
CA LEU A 43 -11.29 0.54 -33.15
C LEU A 43 -11.71 -0.59 -34.09
N GLU A 44 -11.06 -1.77 -34.03
CA GLU A 44 -11.47 -2.96 -34.78
C GLU A 44 -12.89 -3.43 -34.38
N LYS A 45 -13.20 -3.42 -33.08
CA LYS A 45 -14.53 -3.74 -32.57
C LYS A 45 -15.57 -2.76 -33.09
N ILE A 46 -15.26 -1.47 -33.17
CA ILE A 46 -16.16 -0.45 -33.74
C ILE A 46 -16.36 -0.69 -35.24
N ALA A 47 -15.27 -0.94 -35.98
CA ALA A 47 -15.31 -1.19 -37.42
C ALA A 47 -16.19 -2.39 -37.81
N THR A 48 -16.22 -3.42 -36.95
CA THR A 48 -17.00 -4.64 -37.17
C THR A 48 -18.43 -4.53 -36.65
N SER A 49 -18.67 -3.76 -35.58
CA SER A 49 -19.95 -3.74 -34.87
C SER A 49 -20.89 -2.60 -35.27
N VAL A 50 -20.36 -1.53 -35.85
CA VAL A 50 -21.14 -0.35 -36.26
C VAL A 50 -21.04 -0.21 -37.78
N PRO A 51 -22.15 0.00 -38.52
CA PRO A 51 -22.10 0.29 -39.94
C PRO A 51 -21.51 1.70 -40.14
N LEU A 52 -20.18 1.76 -40.25
CA LEU A 52 -19.45 2.99 -40.54
C LEU A 52 -19.74 3.37 -42.00
N GLY A 53 -20.36 4.54 -42.22
CA GLY A 53 -20.52 5.12 -43.56
C GLY A 53 -19.20 5.62 -44.13
N GLU A 54 -19.23 6.18 -45.36
CA GLU A 54 -18.04 6.71 -46.04
C GLU A 54 -17.32 7.79 -45.22
N ASP A 55 -18.07 8.58 -44.45
CA ASP A 55 -17.53 9.65 -43.60
C ASP A 55 -17.49 9.22 -42.12
N THR A 56 -16.28 8.92 -41.65
CA THR A 56 -15.97 8.65 -40.23
C THR A 56 -15.07 9.74 -39.67
N PHE A 57 -15.53 10.35 -38.58
CA PHE A 57 -14.78 11.35 -37.82
C PHE A 57 -14.31 10.74 -36.52
N LEU A 58 -13.10 11.09 -36.08
CA LEU A 58 -12.52 10.56 -34.85
C LEU A 58 -11.79 11.67 -34.09
N MET A 59 -11.99 11.72 -32.78
CA MET A 59 -11.24 12.60 -31.88
C MET A 59 -10.84 11.82 -30.63
N VAL A 60 -9.56 11.90 -30.29
CA VAL A 60 -8.99 11.31 -29.08
C VAL A 60 -8.90 12.35 -27.98
N SER A 61 -9.13 11.93 -26.75
CA SER A 61 -8.96 12.73 -25.55
C SER A 61 -8.36 11.86 -24.44
N GLY A 62 -8.18 12.45 -23.25
CA GLY A 62 -7.67 11.77 -22.07
C GLY A 62 -6.14 11.87 -21.92
N SER A 63 -5.69 11.85 -20.67
CA SER A 63 -4.29 12.08 -20.29
C SER A 63 -3.30 11.02 -20.79
N ALA A 64 -3.77 9.82 -21.11
CA ALA A 64 -2.94 8.75 -21.65
C ALA A 64 -2.98 8.67 -23.19
N GLY A 65 -3.95 9.34 -23.82
CA GLY A 65 -4.11 9.37 -25.28
C GLY A 65 -3.22 10.37 -26.00
N MET A 66 -2.76 11.44 -25.35
CA MET A 66 -2.05 12.55 -26.02
C MET A 66 -0.80 12.12 -26.81
N GLY A 67 0.19 11.51 -26.15
CA GLY A 67 1.43 11.09 -26.83
C GLY A 67 1.21 9.99 -27.87
N MET A 68 0.22 9.12 -27.65
CA MET A 68 -0.20 8.13 -28.64
C MET A 68 -0.81 8.81 -29.87
N ALA A 69 -1.71 9.77 -29.67
CA ALA A 69 -2.38 10.50 -30.73
C ALA A 69 -1.38 11.31 -31.57
N GLU A 70 -0.44 12.02 -30.93
CA GLU A 70 0.62 12.76 -31.62
C GLU A 70 1.48 11.84 -32.51
N ARG A 71 1.94 10.70 -31.98
CA ARG A 71 2.80 9.76 -32.72
C ARG A 71 2.06 9.00 -33.82
N CYS A 72 0.79 8.68 -33.59
CA CYS A 72 -0.04 7.95 -34.56
C CYS A 72 -0.72 8.87 -35.58
N GLY A 73 -0.58 10.19 -35.45
CA GLY A 73 -1.22 11.18 -36.32
C GLY A 73 -2.74 11.27 -36.16
N LEU A 74 -3.25 11.04 -34.93
CA LEU A 74 -4.68 11.10 -34.63
C LEU A 74 -5.07 12.46 -34.05
N PRO A 75 -6.26 13.00 -34.38
CA PRO A 75 -6.76 14.25 -33.80
C PRO A 75 -6.90 14.14 -32.27
N PHE A 76 -6.47 15.17 -31.55
CA PHE A 76 -6.50 15.19 -30.09
C PHE A 76 -7.15 16.46 -29.53
N ILE A 77 -7.97 16.30 -28.50
CA ILE A 77 -8.55 17.37 -27.70
C ILE A 77 -8.29 17.14 -26.22
N GLN A 78 -8.07 18.22 -25.48
CA GLN A 78 -7.79 18.12 -24.05
C GLN A 78 -9.08 17.75 -23.26
N GLU A 79 -8.97 16.83 -22.31
CA GLU A 79 -10.11 16.24 -21.59
C GLU A 79 -11.02 17.23 -20.85
N VAL A 80 -10.46 18.27 -20.25
CA VAL A 80 -11.22 19.34 -19.55
C VAL A 80 -12.07 20.10 -20.55
N TYR A 81 -11.52 20.38 -21.73
CA TYR A 81 -12.26 21.03 -22.80
C TYR A 81 -13.37 20.11 -23.32
N ALA A 82 -13.07 18.83 -23.52
CA ALA A 82 -14.06 17.83 -23.94
C ALA A 82 -15.22 17.73 -22.92
N THR A 83 -14.93 17.53 -21.63
CA THR A 83 -15.94 17.50 -20.56
C THR A 83 -16.82 18.75 -20.59
N ARG A 84 -16.21 19.93 -20.78
CA ARG A 84 -16.96 21.19 -20.90
C ARG A 84 -17.90 21.22 -22.10
N VAL A 85 -17.45 20.76 -23.27
CA VAL A 85 -18.30 20.69 -24.48
C VAL A 85 -19.50 19.79 -24.25
N ALA A 86 -19.29 18.60 -23.67
CA ALA A 86 -20.37 17.69 -23.32
C ALA A 86 -21.32 18.29 -22.29
N ALA A 87 -20.79 18.88 -21.21
CA ALA A 87 -21.61 19.46 -20.15
C ALA A 87 -22.48 20.62 -20.65
N ARG A 88 -21.93 21.55 -21.45
CA ARG A 88 -22.73 22.65 -22.02
C ARG A 88 -23.87 22.18 -22.92
N ARG A 89 -23.73 21.02 -23.53
CA ARG A 89 -24.74 20.47 -24.45
C ARG A 89 -25.79 19.64 -23.72
N LEU A 90 -25.38 18.86 -22.72
CA LEU A 90 -26.24 17.89 -22.03
C LEU A 90 -26.83 18.44 -20.71
N ILE A 91 -26.14 19.34 -20.03
CA ILE A 91 -26.54 19.95 -18.75
C ILE A 91 -26.15 21.45 -18.76
N PRO A 92 -26.80 22.28 -19.59
CA PRO A 92 -26.40 23.68 -19.82
C PRO A 92 -26.49 24.57 -18.56
N ASP A 93 -27.25 24.14 -17.55
CA ASP A 93 -27.45 24.81 -16.27
C ASP A 93 -26.56 24.24 -15.15
N ALA A 94 -25.53 23.44 -15.48
CA ALA A 94 -24.54 22.99 -14.50
C ALA A 94 -23.67 24.14 -14.00
N ASP A 95 -23.54 24.29 -12.68
CA ASP A 95 -22.71 25.32 -12.05
C ASP A 95 -21.29 24.78 -11.75
N VAL A 96 -21.21 23.53 -11.27
CA VAL A 96 -19.95 22.89 -10.88
C VAL A 96 -19.95 21.44 -11.34
N ILE A 97 -18.83 20.98 -11.89
CA ILE A 97 -18.58 19.56 -12.17
C ILE A 97 -17.49 19.06 -11.23
N ILE A 98 -17.75 17.97 -10.53
CA ILE A 98 -16.75 17.21 -9.78
C ILE A 98 -16.55 15.88 -10.53
N GLU A 99 -15.37 15.69 -11.09
CA GLU A 99 -14.99 14.51 -11.85
C GLU A 99 -13.90 13.75 -11.10
N LEU A 100 -14.14 12.49 -10.76
CA LEU A 100 -13.13 11.60 -10.19
C LEU A 100 -12.75 10.52 -11.20
N GLY A 101 -11.50 10.53 -11.62
CA GLY A 101 -10.87 9.50 -12.44
C GLY A 101 -10.09 8.48 -11.61
N GLY A 102 -9.39 7.59 -12.32
CA GLY A 102 -8.51 6.60 -11.69
C GLY A 102 -7.32 7.24 -10.97
N GLU A 103 -6.71 8.29 -11.54
CA GLU A 103 -5.52 8.95 -10.95
C GLU A 103 -5.62 10.47 -10.90
N ASP A 104 -6.69 11.02 -11.45
CA ASP A 104 -6.96 12.44 -11.46
C ASP A 104 -8.34 12.71 -10.83
N ALA A 105 -8.46 13.90 -10.29
CA ALA A 105 -9.65 14.47 -9.69
C ALA A 105 -9.73 15.91 -10.17
N LYS A 106 -10.89 16.33 -10.65
CA LYS A 106 -11.10 17.63 -11.27
C LYS A 106 -12.33 18.30 -10.70
N ILE A 107 -12.25 19.61 -10.49
CA ILE A 107 -13.40 20.47 -10.24
C ILE A 107 -13.42 21.54 -11.33
N LEU A 108 -14.53 21.61 -12.08
CA LEU A 108 -14.77 22.66 -13.07
C LEU A 108 -15.85 23.58 -12.52
N PHE A 109 -15.52 24.84 -12.30
CA PHE A 109 -16.47 25.89 -12.00
C PHE A 109 -16.90 26.53 -13.32
N LEU A 110 -18.19 26.42 -13.63
CA LEU A 110 -18.77 26.87 -14.89
C LEU A 110 -19.43 28.26 -14.77
N SER A 111 -19.77 28.65 -13.54
CA SER A 111 -20.44 29.92 -13.22
C SER A 111 -19.42 31.04 -12.97
N HIS A 112 -19.67 32.22 -13.55
CA HIS A 112 -18.83 33.44 -13.43
C HIS A 112 -17.41 33.36 -14.02
N GLY A 113 -17.26 32.62 -15.11
CA GLY A 113 -15.95 32.38 -15.75
C GLY A 113 -15.54 30.93 -15.57
N ILE A 114 -14.68 30.45 -16.46
CA ILE A 114 -14.28 29.04 -16.44
C ILE A 114 -13.03 28.93 -15.60
N GLU A 115 -13.15 28.25 -14.47
CA GLU A 115 -12.03 27.88 -13.62
C GLU A 115 -11.97 26.36 -13.49
N VAL A 116 -10.77 25.81 -13.67
CA VAL A 116 -10.54 24.37 -13.61
C VAL A 116 -9.43 24.10 -12.61
N ARG A 117 -9.72 23.20 -11.68
CA ARG A 117 -8.80 22.74 -10.65
C ARG A 117 -8.64 21.24 -10.80
N MET A 118 -7.40 20.80 -10.97
CA MET A 118 -7.06 19.38 -11.10
C MET A 118 -5.91 19.06 -10.15
N ASN A 119 -5.95 17.88 -9.53
CA ASN A 119 -4.83 17.44 -8.71
C ASN A 119 -3.60 17.16 -9.59
N GLY A 120 -2.40 17.33 -9.02
CA GLY A 120 -1.18 16.82 -9.65
C GLY A 120 -1.12 15.29 -9.59
N SER A 121 0.08 14.72 -9.74
CA SER A 121 0.34 13.26 -9.74
C SER A 121 0.06 12.52 -8.42
N CYS A 122 -0.74 13.10 -7.50
CA CYS A 122 -1.06 12.52 -6.21
C CYS A 122 -2.33 11.68 -6.28
N ALA A 123 -2.25 10.42 -5.86
CA ALA A 123 -3.40 9.51 -5.80
C ALA A 123 -4.47 9.91 -4.76
N GLY A 124 -4.13 10.76 -3.77
CA GLY A 124 -5.08 11.18 -2.75
C GLY A 124 -6.29 11.90 -3.34
N GLY A 125 -7.49 11.40 -3.06
CA GLY A 125 -8.75 11.93 -3.60
C GLY A 125 -9.22 11.29 -4.91
N THR A 126 -8.60 10.20 -5.37
CA THR A 126 -8.88 9.56 -6.68
C THR A 126 -9.31 8.09 -6.54
N GLY A 127 -9.73 7.47 -7.65
CA GLY A 127 -10.07 6.05 -7.70
C GLY A 127 -8.91 5.12 -7.30
N ALA A 128 -7.66 5.46 -7.61
CA ALA A 128 -6.50 4.65 -7.25
C ALA A 128 -6.30 4.58 -5.73
N PHE A 129 -6.63 5.65 -5.00
CA PHE A 129 -6.63 5.60 -3.53
C PHE A 129 -7.70 4.64 -3.01
N ILE A 130 -8.89 4.68 -3.60
CA ILE A 130 -10.00 3.76 -3.28
C ILE A 130 -9.58 2.31 -3.53
N ASP A 131 -9.02 2.00 -4.71
CA ASP A 131 -8.52 0.66 -5.07
C ASP A 131 -7.45 0.16 -4.08
N GLN A 132 -6.51 1.03 -3.68
CA GLN A 132 -5.48 0.69 -2.69
C GLN A 132 -6.06 0.39 -1.31
N MET A 133 -7.05 1.17 -0.86
CA MET A 133 -7.67 0.96 0.44
C MET A 133 -8.62 -0.24 0.43
N ALA A 134 -9.31 -0.51 -0.68
CA ALA A 134 -10.12 -1.71 -0.86
C ALA A 134 -9.24 -2.97 -0.80
N THR A 135 -8.07 -2.95 -1.47
CA THR A 135 -7.06 -4.02 -1.38
C THR A 135 -6.58 -4.22 0.06
N LEU A 136 -6.34 -3.13 0.80
CA LEU A 136 -5.96 -3.20 2.23
C LEU A 136 -7.05 -3.87 3.09
N LEU A 137 -8.32 -3.64 2.75
CA LEU A 137 -9.47 -4.21 3.43
C LEU A 137 -9.83 -5.63 2.96
N ASP A 138 -9.10 -6.18 1.99
CA ASP A 138 -9.36 -7.48 1.38
C ASP A 138 -10.78 -7.56 0.79
N MET A 139 -11.12 -6.57 -0.03
CA MET A 139 -12.40 -6.43 -0.74
C MET A 139 -12.23 -5.64 -2.05
N THR A 140 -13.23 -5.71 -2.90
CA THR A 140 -13.36 -4.86 -4.09
C THR A 140 -13.84 -3.46 -3.74
N ALA A 141 -13.65 -2.50 -4.65
CA ALA A 141 -14.17 -1.13 -4.46
C ALA A 141 -15.70 -1.11 -4.33
N ASP A 142 -16.41 -1.97 -5.08
CA ASP A 142 -17.87 -2.07 -5.05
C ASP A 142 -18.34 -2.63 -3.69
N GLU A 143 -17.74 -3.72 -3.21
CA GLU A 143 -18.00 -4.26 -1.87
C GLU A 143 -17.72 -3.23 -0.77
N MET A 144 -16.69 -2.39 -0.95
CA MET A 144 -16.37 -1.32 -0.01
C MET A 144 -17.47 -0.25 0.04
N ASP A 145 -18.09 0.11 -1.10
CA ASP A 145 -19.24 1.04 -1.13
C ASP A 145 -20.44 0.43 -0.39
N GLU A 146 -20.78 -0.83 -0.66
CA GLU A 146 -21.89 -1.53 0.00
C GLU A 146 -21.70 -1.65 1.51
N VAL A 147 -20.48 -1.99 1.94
CA VAL A 147 -20.13 -2.15 3.35
C VAL A 147 -20.10 -0.80 4.08
N ALA A 148 -19.75 0.29 3.39
CA ALA A 148 -19.75 1.65 3.94
C ALA A 148 -21.15 2.14 4.32
N GLU A 149 -22.22 1.65 3.67
CA GLU A 149 -23.61 2.04 3.98
C GLU A 149 -23.98 1.71 5.44
N ARG A 150 -23.43 0.62 5.99
CA ARG A 150 -23.70 0.15 7.36
C ARG A 150 -22.79 0.79 8.41
N ALA A 151 -22.07 1.85 8.05
CA ALA A 151 -21.21 2.56 8.98
C ALA A 151 -22.04 3.31 10.02
N GLU A 152 -21.64 3.20 11.29
CA GLU A 152 -22.19 4.02 12.36
C GLU A 152 -21.17 5.09 12.82
N LYS A 153 -19.93 5.01 12.34
CA LYS A 153 -18.86 5.94 12.70
C LYS A 153 -17.93 6.23 11.53
N ILE A 154 -17.46 7.49 11.50
CA ILE A 154 -16.34 7.95 10.68
C ILE A 154 -15.12 8.18 11.59
N TYR A 155 -14.00 7.58 11.24
CA TYR A 155 -12.67 7.82 11.80
C TYR A 155 -11.95 8.89 10.97
N THR A 156 -11.09 9.66 11.64
CA THR A 156 -10.17 10.56 10.94
C THR A 156 -9.04 9.73 10.34
N ILE A 157 -8.97 9.72 9.01
CA ILE A 157 -7.92 9.04 8.24
C ILE A 157 -7.21 10.08 7.39
N ALA A 158 -5.89 10.02 7.33
CA ALA A 158 -5.10 10.85 6.45
C ALA A 158 -5.53 10.65 4.99
N SER A 159 -5.88 11.74 4.32
CA SER A 159 -6.51 11.70 3.00
C SER A 159 -5.56 12.01 1.83
N ARG A 160 -4.35 12.50 2.14
CA ARG A 160 -3.38 12.95 1.13
C ARG A 160 -2.61 11.82 0.46
N CYS A 161 -2.31 10.74 1.18
CA CYS A 161 -1.46 9.67 0.68
C CYS A 161 -1.94 8.32 1.19
N GLY A 162 -2.02 7.32 0.31
CA GLY A 162 -2.40 5.95 0.67
C GLY A 162 -1.48 5.35 1.74
N VAL A 163 -0.21 5.77 1.80
CA VAL A 163 0.74 5.39 2.85
C VAL A 163 0.25 5.84 4.24
N PHE A 164 -0.06 7.12 4.41
CA PHE A 164 -0.53 7.62 5.71
C PHE A 164 -1.92 7.09 6.06
N ALA A 165 -2.81 7.00 5.06
CA ALA A 165 -4.12 6.40 5.25
C ALA A 165 -4.00 4.97 5.79
N LYS A 166 -3.09 4.18 5.22
CA LYS A 166 -2.79 2.82 5.67
C LYS A 166 -2.21 2.79 7.08
N SER A 167 -1.28 3.68 7.42
CA SER A 167 -0.76 3.79 8.79
C SER A 167 -1.83 4.15 9.81
N ASP A 168 -2.90 4.85 9.40
CA ASP A 168 -4.06 5.13 10.27
C ASP A 168 -5.03 3.93 10.32
N ILE A 169 -5.23 3.23 9.20
CA ILE A 169 -6.20 2.13 9.06
C ILE A 169 -5.70 0.81 9.67
N GLN A 170 -4.43 0.45 9.47
CA GLN A 170 -3.90 -0.86 9.89
C GLN A 170 -3.98 -1.05 11.42
N PRO A 171 -3.64 -0.05 12.25
CA PRO A 171 -3.88 -0.15 13.68
C PRO A 171 -5.36 -0.32 14.00
N LEU A 172 -6.27 0.42 13.34
CA LEU A 172 -7.72 0.27 13.57
C LEU A 172 -8.20 -1.16 13.27
N LEU A 173 -7.72 -1.78 12.18
CA LEU A 173 -8.01 -3.17 11.84
C LEU A 173 -7.48 -4.14 12.90
N ASN A 174 -6.20 -4.04 13.25
CA ASN A 174 -5.56 -4.90 14.25
C ASN A 174 -6.21 -4.74 15.65
N GLN A 175 -6.84 -3.59 15.89
CA GLN A 175 -7.61 -3.28 17.08
C GLN A 175 -9.10 -3.65 16.96
N GLY A 176 -9.51 -4.40 15.93
CA GLY A 176 -10.87 -4.91 15.79
C GLY A 176 -11.93 -3.87 15.40
N ALA A 177 -11.55 -2.73 14.80
CA ALA A 177 -12.53 -1.80 14.24
C ALA A 177 -13.32 -2.45 13.09
N ARG A 178 -14.61 -2.11 12.97
CA ARG A 178 -15.48 -2.67 11.92
C ARG A 178 -15.04 -2.18 10.54
N LYS A 179 -15.00 -3.11 9.58
CA LYS A 179 -14.69 -2.79 8.18
C LYS A 179 -15.67 -1.76 7.57
N SER A 180 -16.95 -1.77 7.97
CA SER A 180 -17.96 -0.77 7.54
C SER A 180 -17.58 0.65 7.93
N ASP A 181 -17.22 0.86 9.20
CA ASP A 181 -16.81 2.17 9.69
C ASP A 181 -15.51 2.64 9.00
N ILE A 182 -14.56 1.73 8.76
CA ILE A 182 -13.31 2.05 8.04
C ILE A 182 -13.59 2.41 6.58
N ALA A 183 -14.42 1.63 5.88
CA ALA A 183 -14.81 1.88 4.50
C ALA A 183 -15.43 3.28 4.31
N ALA A 184 -16.41 3.63 5.15
CA ALA A 184 -17.01 4.97 5.11
C ALA A 184 -15.99 6.08 5.44
N SER A 185 -15.03 5.80 6.33
CA SER A 185 -13.96 6.74 6.66
C SER A 185 -12.98 6.98 5.50
N ILE A 186 -12.69 5.94 4.71
CA ILE A 186 -11.89 6.02 3.49
C ILE A 186 -12.60 6.89 2.44
N LEU A 187 -13.88 6.64 2.19
CA LEU A 187 -14.66 7.45 1.25
C LEU A 187 -14.74 8.91 1.69
N TYR A 188 -14.96 9.14 2.99
CA TYR A 188 -14.93 10.48 3.57
C TYR A 188 -13.56 11.16 3.42
N ALA A 189 -12.46 10.42 3.59
CA ALA A 189 -11.12 10.93 3.36
C ALA A 189 -10.92 11.38 1.89
N VAL A 190 -11.38 10.58 0.91
CA VAL A 190 -11.36 10.95 -0.52
C VAL A 190 -12.09 12.27 -0.75
N VAL A 191 -13.31 12.41 -0.23
CA VAL A 191 -14.10 13.64 -0.33
C VAL A 191 -13.35 14.83 0.25
N ASN A 192 -12.86 14.72 1.49
CA ASN A 192 -12.14 15.79 2.15
C ASN A 192 -10.88 16.22 1.39
N GLN A 193 -10.15 15.27 0.79
CA GLN A 193 -8.99 15.59 -0.02
C GLN A 193 -9.37 16.32 -1.31
N THR A 194 -10.43 15.87 -1.99
CA THR A 194 -10.90 16.49 -3.23
C THR A 194 -11.41 17.91 -2.97
N ILE A 195 -12.29 18.09 -1.98
CA ILE A 195 -12.83 19.41 -1.64
C ILE A 195 -11.75 20.33 -1.07
N GLY A 196 -11.03 19.89 -0.04
CA GLY A 196 -10.01 20.72 0.61
C GLY A 196 -8.82 21.02 -0.30
N GLY A 197 -8.44 20.09 -1.17
CA GLY A 197 -7.29 20.22 -2.07
C GLY A 197 -7.57 21.00 -3.35
N LEU A 198 -8.74 20.80 -3.96
CA LEU A 198 -9.07 21.39 -5.27
C LEU A 198 -9.96 22.61 -5.20
N ALA A 199 -10.92 22.67 -4.27
CA ALA A 199 -11.78 23.85 -4.15
C ALA A 199 -11.00 25.03 -3.55
N GLN A 200 -10.03 24.78 -2.66
CA GLN A 200 -9.14 25.79 -2.05
C GLN A 200 -9.89 27.00 -1.47
N GLY A 201 -11.09 26.78 -0.91
CA GLY A 201 -11.95 27.81 -0.36
C GLY A 201 -12.96 28.41 -1.34
N HIS A 202 -12.91 28.07 -2.63
CA HIS A 202 -13.96 28.39 -3.57
C HIS A 202 -15.25 27.63 -3.20
N PRO A 203 -16.38 28.31 -2.99
CA PRO A 203 -17.61 27.65 -2.62
C PRO A 203 -18.13 26.79 -3.78
N ILE A 204 -18.64 25.60 -3.46
CA ILE A 204 -19.30 24.69 -4.40
C ILE A 204 -20.80 24.84 -4.15
N LEU A 205 -21.48 25.54 -5.04
CA LEU A 205 -22.89 25.92 -4.92
C LEU A 205 -23.61 25.65 -6.24
N GLY A 206 -24.95 25.66 -6.19
CA GLY A 206 -25.79 25.49 -7.36
C GLY A 206 -25.91 24.03 -7.81
N LYS A 207 -26.04 23.81 -9.11
CA LYS A 207 -26.21 22.49 -9.72
C LYS A 207 -24.85 21.80 -9.87
N VAL A 208 -24.56 20.90 -8.94
CA VAL A 208 -23.33 20.09 -8.92
C VAL A 208 -23.52 18.82 -9.73
N VAL A 209 -22.59 18.51 -10.64
CA VAL A 209 -22.60 17.32 -11.49
C VAL A 209 -21.43 16.41 -11.11
N TYR A 210 -21.73 15.14 -10.86
CA TYR A 210 -20.75 14.10 -10.56
C TYR A 210 -20.41 13.27 -11.80
N LEU A 211 -19.13 13.22 -12.17
CA LEU A 211 -18.63 12.47 -13.33
C LEU A 211 -17.47 11.52 -12.96
N GLY A 212 -17.21 10.56 -13.84
CA GLY A 212 -16.09 9.63 -13.72
C GLY A 212 -16.39 8.38 -12.88
N GLY A 213 -15.53 7.37 -13.04
CA GLY A 213 -15.77 5.99 -12.57
C GLY A 213 -16.23 5.88 -11.12
N PRO A 214 -15.40 6.26 -10.13
CA PRO A 214 -15.77 6.25 -8.72
C PRO A 214 -17.12 6.91 -8.42
N LEU A 215 -17.39 8.08 -8.99
CA LEU A 215 -18.64 8.81 -8.74
C LEU A 215 -19.85 8.22 -9.47
N THR A 216 -19.64 7.47 -10.56
CA THR A 216 -20.71 6.72 -11.22
C THR A 216 -21.11 5.49 -10.39
N PHE A 217 -20.14 4.70 -9.94
CA PHE A 217 -20.38 3.40 -9.33
C PHE A 217 -20.64 3.48 -7.81
N MET A 218 -20.01 4.43 -7.10
CA MET A 218 -20.02 4.46 -5.63
C MET A 218 -21.04 5.45 -5.08
N SER A 219 -22.18 4.91 -4.64
CA SER A 219 -23.30 5.69 -4.11
C SER A 219 -22.97 6.36 -2.77
N GLN A 220 -22.24 5.68 -1.89
CA GLN A 220 -21.86 6.21 -0.58
C GLN A 220 -20.80 7.30 -0.72
N LEU A 221 -19.93 7.22 -1.74
CA LEU A 221 -19.00 8.28 -2.08
C LEU A 221 -19.75 9.58 -2.47
N ARG A 222 -20.76 9.49 -3.34
CA ARG A 222 -21.63 10.63 -3.70
C ARG A 222 -22.34 11.20 -2.47
N GLN A 223 -22.92 10.34 -1.63
CA GLN A 223 -23.60 10.77 -0.41
C GLN A 223 -22.63 11.49 0.56
N SER A 224 -21.38 11.04 0.62
CA SER A 224 -20.33 11.69 1.40
C SER A 224 -19.97 13.07 0.83
N PHE A 225 -19.91 13.24 -0.49
CA PHE A 225 -19.78 14.56 -1.12
C PHE A 225 -20.96 15.45 -0.74
N ASP A 226 -22.20 14.97 -0.91
CA ASP A 226 -23.41 15.75 -0.64
C ASP A 226 -23.45 16.27 0.80
N LYS A 227 -23.11 15.41 1.77
CA LYS A 227 -23.01 15.78 3.20
C LYS A 227 -21.93 16.84 3.44
N THR A 228 -20.81 16.76 2.74
CA THR A 228 -19.65 17.64 2.92
C THR A 228 -19.88 19.02 2.31
N ILE A 229 -20.41 19.08 1.09
CA ILE A 229 -20.71 20.34 0.38
C ILE A 229 -22.08 20.93 0.77
N LYS A 230 -22.90 20.18 1.52
CA LYS A 230 -24.24 20.57 1.97
C LYS A 230 -25.19 20.88 0.81
N THR A 231 -25.10 20.11 -0.26
CA THR A 231 -25.94 20.21 -1.47
C THR A 231 -26.03 18.82 -2.09
N THR A 232 -27.14 18.52 -2.78
CA THR A 232 -27.30 17.25 -3.50
C THR A 232 -26.83 17.42 -4.94
N GLY A 233 -25.76 16.71 -5.31
CA GLY A 233 -25.29 16.66 -6.68
C GLY A 233 -26.06 15.64 -7.53
N ILE A 234 -25.92 15.75 -8.86
CA ILE A 234 -26.53 14.83 -9.82
C ILE A 234 -25.46 13.96 -10.47
N CYS A 235 -25.71 12.66 -10.58
CA CYS A 235 -24.94 11.77 -11.43
C CYS A 235 -25.75 11.52 -12.72
N PRO A 236 -25.40 12.14 -13.85
CA PRO A 236 -26.19 12.02 -15.06
C PRO A 236 -26.05 10.65 -15.72
N GLU A 237 -26.97 10.35 -16.64
CA GLU A 237 -26.83 9.24 -17.57
C GLU A 237 -25.54 9.40 -18.37
N ASN A 238 -24.86 8.29 -18.68
CA ASN A 238 -23.58 8.28 -19.37
C ASN A 238 -22.47 9.08 -18.67
N SER A 239 -22.54 9.28 -17.34
CA SER A 239 -21.53 9.99 -16.54
C SER A 239 -20.09 9.49 -16.72
N LEU A 240 -19.90 8.24 -17.15
CA LEU A 240 -18.59 7.68 -17.49
C LEU A 240 -18.00 8.29 -18.78
N HIS A 241 -18.86 8.65 -19.73
CA HIS A 241 -18.52 8.92 -21.14
C HIS A 241 -18.45 10.40 -21.49
N TYR A 242 -18.58 11.34 -20.55
CA TYR A 242 -18.62 12.78 -20.84
C TYR A 242 -17.39 13.29 -21.61
N VAL A 243 -16.19 12.80 -21.27
CA VAL A 243 -14.96 13.15 -22.01
C VAL A 243 -15.03 12.62 -23.46
N ALA A 244 -15.46 11.37 -23.64
CA ALA A 244 -15.58 10.75 -24.95
C ALA A 244 -16.68 11.44 -25.80
N LEU A 245 -17.81 11.79 -25.20
CA LEU A 245 -18.89 12.57 -25.83
C LEU A 245 -18.39 13.96 -26.24
N GLY A 246 -17.65 14.63 -25.37
CA GLY A 246 -17.02 15.91 -25.65
C GLY A 246 -16.03 15.85 -26.81
N ALA A 247 -15.26 14.77 -26.88
CA ALA A 247 -14.36 14.50 -28.00
C ALA A 247 -15.14 14.28 -29.30
N ALA A 248 -16.19 13.44 -29.27
CA ALA A 248 -17.06 13.21 -30.42
C ALA A 248 -17.70 14.53 -30.92
N TYR A 249 -18.28 15.34 -30.03
CA TYR A 249 -18.87 16.64 -30.39
C TYR A 249 -17.87 17.64 -30.96
N SER A 250 -16.58 17.44 -30.72
CA SER A 250 -15.51 18.31 -31.21
C SER A 250 -14.78 17.74 -32.43
N ALA A 251 -15.17 16.56 -32.91
CA ALA A 251 -14.52 15.91 -34.04
C ALA A 251 -14.91 16.60 -35.35
N THR A 252 -13.93 17.21 -36.02
CA THR A 252 -14.11 17.92 -37.29
C THR A 252 -13.33 17.30 -38.45
N GLU A 253 -12.40 16.38 -38.17
CA GLU A 253 -11.50 15.78 -39.14
C GLU A 253 -11.94 14.36 -39.52
N LYS A 254 -11.94 14.06 -40.83
CA LYS A 254 -12.20 12.71 -41.34
C LYS A 254 -10.95 11.85 -41.13
N VAL A 255 -11.14 10.61 -40.66
CA VAL A 255 -10.05 9.68 -40.38
C VAL A 255 -10.29 8.36 -41.11
N ASN A 256 -9.24 7.82 -41.73
CA ASN A 256 -9.26 6.44 -42.24
C ASN A 256 -8.99 5.48 -41.08
N LEU A 257 -10.02 4.76 -40.66
CA LEU A 257 -9.96 3.90 -39.49
C LEU A 257 -8.97 2.74 -39.64
N GLN A 258 -8.84 2.18 -40.85
CA GLN A 258 -7.91 1.09 -41.12
C GLN A 258 -6.45 1.55 -40.95
N GLN A 259 -6.13 2.73 -41.49
CA GLN A 259 -4.81 3.34 -41.33
C GLN A 259 -4.51 3.68 -39.85
N ALA A 260 -5.52 4.14 -39.10
CA ALA A 260 -5.37 4.37 -37.66
C ALA A 260 -5.05 3.09 -36.88
N ILE A 261 -5.74 1.98 -37.19
CA ILE A 261 -5.50 0.66 -36.56
C ILE A 261 -4.10 0.14 -36.89
N GLU A 262 -3.65 0.27 -38.15
CA GLU A 262 -2.31 -0.15 -38.58
C GLU A 262 -1.21 0.68 -37.89
N SER A 263 -1.39 1.99 -37.81
CA SER A 263 -0.48 2.91 -37.11
C SER A 263 -0.32 2.51 -35.63
N LEU A 264 -1.45 2.28 -34.93
CA LEU A 264 -1.46 1.85 -33.53
C LEU A 264 -0.80 0.47 -33.31
N SER A 265 -1.03 -0.46 -34.25
CA SER A 265 -0.48 -1.83 -34.17
C SER A 265 1.01 -1.90 -34.47
N SER A 266 1.53 -0.96 -35.27
CA SER A 266 2.94 -0.87 -35.63
C SER A 266 3.82 -0.13 -34.61
N TYR A 267 3.21 0.39 -33.54
CA TYR A 267 3.89 1.16 -32.51
C TYR A 267 5.00 0.35 -31.81
N LYS A 268 6.26 0.77 -31.96
CA LYS A 268 7.41 0.26 -31.19
C LYS A 268 7.88 1.35 -30.22
N GLY A 269 8.26 0.93 -29.01
CA GLY A 269 8.71 1.82 -27.93
C GLY A 269 9.89 2.72 -28.31
N ASP A 270 10.10 3.72 -27.47
CA ASP A 270 11.12 4.75 -27.59
C ASP A 270 12.47 4.25 -27.03
N ASP A 271 13.48 4.18 -27.90
CA ASP A 271 14.84 3.76 -27.53
C ASP A 271 15.57 4.80 -26.63
N SER A 272 15.01 5.98 -26.40
CA SER A 272 15.63 7.05 -25.59
C SER A 272 15.41 6.93 -24.08
N LEU A 273 14.69 5.91 -23.62
CA LEU A 273 14.44 5.66 -22.19
C LEU A 273 15.75 5.51 -21.40
N PRO A 274 15.93 6.25 -20.29
CA PRO A 274 17.04 6.03 -19.37
C PRO A 274 17.01 4.59 -18.83
N SER A 275 18.10 3.85 -19.02
CA SER A 275 18.21 2.45 -18.58
C SER A 275 19.36 2.25 -17.61
N ILE A 276 19.20 1.30 -16.69
CA ILE A 276 20.25 0.82 -15.78
C ILE A 276 20.83 -0.51 -16.26
N LYS A 277 21.89 -0.98 -15.58
CA LYS A 277 22.53 -2.25 -15.90
C LYS A 277 21.59 -3.44 -15.68
N PRO A 278 21.66 -4.50 -16.51
CA PRO A 278 20.97 -5.76 -16.27
C PRO A 278 21.29 -6.37 -14.90
N LEU A 279 20.32 -7.08 -14.31
CA LEU A 279 20.50 -7.79 -13.04
C LEU A 279 21.42 -9.00 -13.21
N PHE A 280 21.22 -9.74 -14.30
CA PHE A 280 22.07 -10.84 -14.73
C PHE A 280 22.40 -10.69 -16.22
N GLU A 281 23.65 -10.92 -16.59
CA GLU A 281 24.10 -10.89 -17.98
C GLU A 281 23.69 -12.18 -18.72
N ASN A 282 23.64 -13.31 -18.01
CA ASN A 282 23.35 -14.63 -18.56
C ASN A 282 22.88 -15.61 -17.48
N GLU A 283 22.43 -16.78 -17.93
CA GLU A 283 21.91 -17.84 -17.07
C GLU A 283 23.00 -18.46 -16.16
N ASP A 284 24.25 -18.56 -16.63
CA ASP A 284 25.36 -19.09 -15.83
C ASP A 284 25.69 -18.21 -14.61
N GLU A 285 25.58 -16.89 -14.75
CA GLU A 285 25.68 -15.96 -13.62
C GLU A 285 24.56 -16.18 -12.62
N TYR A 286 23.33 -16.34 -13.09
CA TYR A 286 22.16 -16.61 -12.25
C TYR A 286 22.29 -17.95 -11.51
N LEU A 287 22.74 -19.02 -12.17
CA LEU A 287 22.95 -20.32 -11.53
C LEU A 287 24.00 -20.28 -10.42
N ARG A 288 25.12 -19.57 -10.63
CA ARG A 288 26.15 -19.35 -9.58
C ARG A 288 25.59 -18.56 -8.39
N PHE A 289 24.76 -17.56 -8.66
CA PHE A 289 24.07 -16.79 -7.64
C PHE A 289 23.13 -17.67 -6.80
N VAL A 290 22.30 -18.50 -7.45
CA VAL A 290 21.38 -19.42 -6.77
C VAL A 290 22.15 -20.44 -5.93
N GLN A 291 23.20 -21.05 -6.48
CA GLN A 291 24.04 -22.02 -5.75
C GLN A 291 24.63 -21.41 -4.47
N ARG A 292 25.18 -20.20 -4.54
CA ARG A 292 25.74 -19.52 -3.36
C ARG A 292 24.67 -19.28 -2.28
N HIS A 293 23.49 -18.80 -2.67
CA HIS A 293 22.39 -18.52 -1.73
C HIS A 293 21.71 -19.79 -1.20
N SER A 294 21.96 -20.96 -1.81
CA SER A 294 21.46 -22.25 -1.30
C SER A 294 22.27 -22.84 -0.14
N LEU A 295 23.37 -22.18 0.29
CA LEU A 295 24.26 -22.70 1.33
C LEU A 295 23.80 -22.40 2.76
N ALA A 296 23.05 -21.30 2.96
CA ALA A 296 22.60 -20.87 4.29
C ALA A 296 21.25 -21.53 4.62
N THR A 297 21.29 -22.80 5.03
CA THR A 297 20.08 -23.61 5.28
C THR A 297 19.92 -24.00 6.74
N VAL A 298 18.67 -24.23 7.17
CA VAL A 298 18.36 -24.85 8.47
C VAL A 298 18.01 -26.32 8.28
N PRO A 299 18.52 -27.24 9.13
CA PRO A 299 18.09 -28.63 9.09
C PRO A 299 16.57 -28.75 9.29
N VAL A 300 15.92 -29.56 8.45
CA VAL A 300 14.48 -29.85 8.53
C VAL A 300 14.31 -31.31 8.93
N LEU A 301 13.45 -31.57 9.92
CA LEU A 301 13.14 -32.91 10.40
C LEU A 301 12.03 -33.54 9.56
N ASP A 302 12.12 -34.85 9.34
CA ASP A 302 11.09 -35.60 8.62
C ASP A 302 9.76 -35.64 9.39
N THR A 303 8.65 -35.60 8.65
CA THR A 303 7.31 -35.80 9.19
C THR A 303 7.18 -37.18 9.82
N GLY A 304 7.19 -37.24 11.15
CA GLY A 304 7.12 -38.50 11.92
C GLY A 304 8.29 -38.71 12.88
N SER A 305 9.30 -37.83 12.84
CA SER A 305 10.42 -37.86 13.79
C SER A 305 9.93 -37.74 15.23
N CYS A 306 10.35 -38.67 16.10
CA CYS A 306 10.07 -38.58 17.53
C CYS A 306 11.01 -37.54 18.15
N VAL A 307 10.44 -36.46 18.69
CA VAL A 307 11.19 -35.38 19.33
C VAL A 307 10.84 -35.29 20.82
N ASP A 308 11.85 -35.28 21.68
CA ASP A 308 11.72 -35.25 23.15
C ASP A 308 11.20 -33.91 23.71
N GLY A 309 10.96 -32.94 22.83
CA GLY A 309 10.37 -31.65 23.14
C GLY A 309 10.75 -30.59 22.11
N VAL A 310 9.90 -29.58 21.99
CA VAL A 310 9.99 -28.56 20.95
C VAL A 310 9.83 -27.15 21.52
N TYR A 311 10.31 -26.15 20.78
CA TYR A 311 10.13 -24.74 21.06
C TYR A 311 9.31 -24.09 19.95
N LEU A 312 8.32 -23.27 20.34
CA LEU A 312 7.44 -22.59 19.39
C LEU A 312 7.77 -21.11 19.32
N GLY A 313 8.07 -20.62 18.12
CA GLY A 313 8.16 -19.20 17.83
C GLY A 313 6.96 -18.73 17.00
N ILE A 314 6.40 -17.59 17.38
CA ILE A 314 5.29 -16.93 16.69
C ILE A 314 5.72 -15.52 16.31
N ASP A 315 5.64 -15.16 15.04
CA ASP A 315 5.76 -13.77 14.57
C ASP A 315 4.38 -13.32 14.08
N ALA A 316 3.72 -12.50 14.91
CA ALA A 316 2.45 -11.88 14.62
C ALA A 316 2.68 -10.48 14.05
N GLY A 317 3.23 -10.42 12.83
CA GLY A 317 3.50 -9.18 12.11
C GLY A 317 2.22 -8.42 11.72
N SER A 318 2.41 -7.23 11.13
CA SER A 318 1.32 -6.34 10.69
C SER A 318 0.41 -6.97 9.64
N THR A 319 0.95 -7.83 8.77
CA THR A 319 0.25 -8.46 7.65
C THR A 319 0.22 -9.96 7.68
N THR A 320 1.11 -10.59 8.43
CA THR A 320 1.34 -12.02 8.33
C THR A 320 1.52 -12.60 9.72
N VAL A 321 0.99 -13.79 9.92
CA VAL A 321 1.33 -14.64 11.05
C VAL A 321 2.26 -15.72 10.55
N LYS A 322 3.40 -15.87 11.23
CA LYS A 322 4.35 -16.96 11.00
C LYS A 322 4.51 -17.75 12.28
N THR A 323 4.61 -19.07 12.14
CA THR A 323 4.95 -19.96 13.26
C THR A 323 6.06 -20.89 12.84
N VAL A 324 7.02 -21.12 13.75
CA VAL A 324 8.14 -22.02 13.53
C VAL A 324 8.29 -22.89 14.77
N LEU A 325 8.31 -24.20 14.57
CA LEU A 325 8.49 -25.19 15.60
C LEU A 325 9.86 -25.85 15.41
N ILE A 326 10.70 -25.78 16.45
CA ILE A 326 12.07 -26.32 16.40
C ILE A 326 12.31 -27.35 17.50
N ASP A 327 13.24 -28.26 17.25
CA ASP A 327 13.77 -29.16 18.27
C ASP A 327 14.81 -28.47 19.17
N ARG A 328 15.47 -29.25 20.04
CA ARG A 328 16.52 -28.76 20.94
C ARG A 328 17.79 -28.35 20.19
N GLN A 329 18.04 -28.89 19.01
CA GLN A 329 19.20 -28.61 18.17
C GLN A 329 18.98 -27.35 17.31
N GLY A 330 17.73 -26.92 17.15
CA GLY A 330 17.33 -25.79 16.30
C GLY A 330 16.92 -26.21 14.90
N ALA A 331 16.75 -27.52 14.66
CA ALA A 331 16.19 -28.04 13.43
C ALA A 331 14.68 -27.79 13.39
N ILE A 332 14.16 -27.47 12.21
CA ILE A 332 12.76 -27.15 12.00
C ILE A 332 11.95 -28.43 11.87
N LEU A 333 10.92 -28.57 12.70
CA LEU A 333 9.92 -29.62 12.57
C LEU A 333 8.75 -29.17 11.70
N GLU A 334 8.28 -27.94 11.89
CA GLU A 334 7.15 -27.42 11.13
C GLU A 334 7.15 -25.89 11.06
N THR A 335 6.68 -25.36 9.93
CA THR A 335 6.52 -23.92 9.70
C THR A 335 5.12 -23.61 9.19
N SER A 336 4.67 -22.39 9.40
CA SER A 336 3.51 -21.83 8.70
C SER A 336 3.76 -20.35 8.43
N TYR A 337 3.33 -19.89 7.26
CA TYR A 337 3.29 -18.50 6.85
C TYR A 337 1.91 -18.22 6.30
N GLN A 338 1.14 -17.31 6.90
CA GLN A 338 -0.21 -16.97 6.46
C GLN A 338 -0.44 -15.47 6.53
N ASN A 339 -1.24 -14.93 5.61
CA ASN A 339 -1.74 -13.55 5.72
C ASN A 339 -2.70 -13.46 6.92
N ASN A 340 -2.57 -12.40 7.71
CA ASN A 340 -3.38 -12.21 8.91
C ASN A 340 -4.73 -11.52 8.66
N SER A 341 -4.89 -10.87 7.50
CA SER A 341 -6.06 -10.04 7.12
C SER A 341 -6.57 -9.11 8.25
N GLY A 342 -5.67 -8.61 9.09
CA GLY A 342 -5.95 -7.75 10.23
C GLY A 342 -6.43 -8.46 11.51
N ASN A 343 -6.54 -9.79 11.55
CA ASN A 343 -6.93 -10.54 12.73
C ASN A 343 -6.08 -11.81 12.95
N PRO A 344 -4.99 -11.72 13.75
CA PRO A 344 -4.07 -12.83 13.95
C PRO A 344 -4.62 -13.95 14.85
N VAL A 345 -5.60 -13.66 15.72
CA VAL A 345 -6.06 -14.61 16.75
C VAL A 345 -6.68 -15.88 16.15
N PRO A 346 -7.67 -15.83 15.23
CA PRO A 346 -8.25 -17.04 14.64
C PRO A 346 -7.21 -17.92 13.91
N ILE A 347 -6.21 -17.30 13.28
CA ILE A 347 -5.19 -18.00 12.49
C ILE A 347 -4.27 -18.78 13.42
N ILE A 348 -3.83 -18.17 14.52
CA ILE A 348 -2.99 -18.84 15.51
C ILE A 348 -3.76 -19.95 16.21
N LYS A 349 -5.04 -19.72 16.55
CA LYS A 349 -5.93 -20.77 17.08
C LYS A 349 -5.98 -21.98 16.16
N ALA A 350 -6.36 -21.78 14.89
CA ALA A 350 -6.44 -22.86 13.91
C ALA A 350 -5.08 -23.55 13.70
N ARG A 351 -3.98 -22.81 13.82
CA ARG A 351 -2.64 -23.35 13.69
C ARG A 351 -2.26 -24.26 14.87
N LEU A 352 -2.53 -23.83 16.10
CA LEU A 352 -2.32 -24.63 17.31
C LEU A 352 -3.22 -25.86 17.34
N GLU A 353 -4.48 -25.76 16.88
CA GLU A 353 -5.39 -26.91 16.75
C GLU A 353 -4.80 -27.96 15.81
N LYS A 354 -4.35 -27.54 14.62
CA LYS A 354 -3.68 -28.43 13.66
C LYS A 354 -2.40 -29.05 14.23
N LEU A 355 -1.62 -28.27 14.99
CA LEU A 355 -0.40 -28.76 15.63
C LEU A 355 -0.70 -29.90 16.60
N TYR A 356 -1.66 -29.70 17.53
CA TYR A 356 -2.02 -30.70 18.53
C TYR A 356 -2.71 -31.92 17.93
N GLN A 357 -3.47 -31.76 16.84
CA GLN A 357 -4.05 -32.88 16.10
C GLN A 357 -3.00 -33.72 15.39
N LYS A 358 -2.03 -33.06 14.73
CA LYS A 358 -0.98 -33.74 13.96
C LYS A 358 0.07 -34.41 14.85
N HIS A 359 0.34 -33.82 16.02
CA HIS A 359 1.30 -34.34 16.99
C HIS A 359 0.65 -34.53 18.37
N PRO A 360 -0.18 -35.57 18.55
CA PRO A 360 -0.78 -35.87 19.85
C PRO A 360 0.30 -36.11 20.91
N GLY A 361 0.20 -35.41 22.04
CA GLY A 361 1.16 -35.52 23.15
C GLY A 361 2.48 -34.77 22.93
N ILE A 362 2.56 -33.89 21.92
CA ILE A 362 3.74 -33.04 21.72
C ILE A 362 4.03 -32.18 22.95
N ARG A 363 5.30 -32.17 23.39
CA ARG A 363 5.73 -31.41 24.55
C ARG A 363 6.39 -30.09 24.12
N ILE A 364 5.68 -28.98 24.31
CA ILE A 364 6.23 -27.64 24.09
C ILE A 364 6.99 -27.22 25.35
N LEU A 365 8.31 -27.11 25.23
CA LEU A 365 9.22 -26.76 26.32
C LEU A 365 9.22 -25.26 26.61
N GLY A 366 8.93 -24.45 25.58
CA GLY A 366 8.80 -23.01 25.66
C GLY A 366 8.24 -22.41 24.38
N SER A 367 7.63 -21.24 24.51
CA SER A 367 6.99 -20.50 23.42
C SER A 367 7.29 -19.00 23.51
N ALA A 368 7.61 -18.37 22.40
CA ALA A 368 7.79 -16.92 22.34
C ALA A 368 7.01 -16.32 21.19
N VAL A 369 6.50 -15.11 21.40
CA VAL A 369 5.82 -14.32 20.37
C VAL A 369 6.54 -12.99 20.14
N THR A 370 6.54 -12.54 18.90
CA THR A 370 7.04 -11.24 18.47
C THR A 370 6.10 -10.58 17.45
N GLY A 371 6.45 -9.37 16.99
CA GLY A 371 5.69 -8.58 16.02
C GLY A 371 4.57 -7.74 16.62
N TYR A 372 3.83 -7.01 15.79
CA TYR A 372 2.76 -6.08 16.21
C TYR A 372 1.65 -6.73 17.06
N GLY A 373 1.35 -8.00 16.79
CA GLY A 373 0.34 -8.78 17.51
C GLY A 373 0.85 -9.45 18.78
N GLU A 374 2.09 -9.16 19.23
CA GLU A 374 2.72 -9.80 20.38
C GLU A 374 1.79 -9.85 21.60
N GLU A 375 1.29 -8.68 22.03
CA GLU A 375 0.54 -8.60 23.28
C GLU A 375 -0.81 -9.32 23.20
N ILE A 376 -1.58 -9.13 22.12
CA ILE A 376 -2.87 -9.79 21.95
C ILE A 376 -2.71 -11.32 21.87
N VAL A 377 -1.69 -11.81 21.17
CA VAL A 377 -1.41 -13.24 21.03
C VAL A 377 -0.94 -13.84 22.36
N ARG A 378 -0.08 -13.12 23.09
CA ARG A 378 0.39 -13.57 24.41
C ARG A 378 -0.78 -13.73 25.38
N GLN A 379 -1.68 -12.75 25.44
CA GLN A 379 -2.87 -12.81 26.29
C GLN A 379 -3.88 -13.88 25.85
N ALA A 380 -4.06 -14.05 24.54
CA ALA A 380 -5.01 -15.02 23.99
C ALA A 380 -4.58 -16.47 24.24
N PHE A 381 -3.31 -16.80 24.01
CA PHE A 381 -2.81 -18.18 23.99
C PHE A 381 -1.83 -18.52 25.13
N GLN A 382 -1.62 -17.60 26.09
CA GLN A 382 -0.72 -17.80 27.23
C GLN A 382 0.73 -18.11 26.82
N VAL A 383 1.19 -17.51 25.72
CA VAL A 383 2.57 -17.63 25.24
C VAL A 383 3.54 -17.17 26.33
N ASP A 384 4.64 -17.89 26.53
CA ASP A 384 5.51 -17.71 27.69
C ASP A 384 6.20 -16.36 27.74
N GLU A 385 6.73 -15.96 26.59
CA GLU A 385 7.60 -14.79 26.47
C GLU A 385 7.16 -13.90 25.31
N GLY A 386 7.21 -12.58 25.54
CA GLY A 386 7.08 -11.58 24.50
C GLY A 386 8.48 -11.04 24.17
N LEU A 387 8.82 -11.02 22.88
CA LEU A 387 10.15 -10.65 22.40
C LEU A 387 10.05 -9.49 21.43
N VAL A 388 10.88 -8.47 21.63
CA VAL A 388 11.04 -7.38 20.65
C VAL A 388 11.53 -7.96 19.33
N GLU A 389 10.83 -7.64 18.25
CA GLU A 389 11.06 -8.20 16.91
C GLU A 389 12.50 -8.04 16.43
N THR A 390 13.13 -6.90 16.72
CA THR A 390 14.54 -6.65 16.37
C THR A 390 15.49 -7.67 17.02
N VAL A 391 15.20 -8.09 18.26
CA VAL A 391 15.97 -9.10 18.98
C VAL A 391 15.73 -10.48 18.38
N ALA A 392 14.48 -10.79 18.00
CA ALA A 392 14.15 -12.05 17.34
C ALA A 392 14.91 -12.20 16.01
N HIS A 393 14.79 -11.21 15.13
CA HIS A 393 15.46 -11.20 13.83
C HIS A 393 17.00 -11.21 13.94
N PHE A 394 17.57 -10.49 14.91
CA PHE A 394 19.00 -10.54 15.20
C PHE A 394 19.44 -11.91 15.72
N THR A 395 18.68 -12.52 16.64
CA THR A 395 18.96 -13.85 17.18
C THR A 395 19.01 -14.89 16.06
N ALA A 396 18.07 -14.83 15.12
CA ALA A 396 18.08 -15.68 13.94
C ALA A 396 19.28 -15.37 13.03
N ALA A 397 19.58 -14.10 12.73
CA ALA A 397 20.73 -13.72 11.88
C ALA A 397 22.05 -14.29 12.42
N LYS A 398 22.28 -14.16 13.72
CA LYS A 398 23.49 -14.61 14.41
C LYS A 398 23.67 -16.14 14.34
N HIS A 399 22.57 -16.89 14.19
CA HIS A 399 22.64 -18.33 13.99
C HIS A 399 23.29 -18.71 12.66
N PHE A 400 22.99 -17.98 11.58
CA PHE A 400 23.58 -18.21 10.25
C PHE A 400 24.94 -17.55 10.07
N MET A 401 25.14 -16.40 10.72
CA MET A 401 26.37 -15.61 10.61
C MET A 401 26.72 -15.03 12.00
N PRO A 402 27.53 -15.74 12.81
CA PRO A 402 27.91 -15.28 14.15
C PRO A 402 28.56 -13.90 14.21
N GLN A 403 29.23 -13.50 13.12
CA GLN A 403 29.92 -12.24 12.93
C GLN A 403 29.09 -11.16 12.19
N VAL A 404 27.76 -11.32 12.13
CA VAL A 404 26.88 -10.37 11.43
C VAL A 404 27.09 -8.93 11.92
N GLU A 405 27.28 -8.01 10.98
CA GLU A 405 27.48 -6.57 11.21
C GLU A 405 26.23 -5.77 10.83
N PHE A 406 25.42 -6.29 9.91
CA PHE A 406 24.18 -5.65 9.48
C PHE A 406 23.11 -6.67 9.14
N VAL A 407 21.90 -6.40 9.61
CA VAL A 407 20.71 -7.19 9.29
C VAL A 407 19.70 -6.26 8.66
N ILE A 408 19.12 -6.69 7.54
CA ILE A 408 18.01 -5.99 6.89
C ILE A 408 16.86 -6.95 6.64
N ASP A 409 15.70 -6.63 7.21
CA ASP A 409 14.43 -7.29 6.95
C ASP A 409 13.56 -6.38 6.07
N ILE A 410 13.26 -6.82 4.85
CA ILE A 410 12.27 -6.15 3.99
C ILE A 410 11.01 -7.00 3.98
N GLY A 411 10.07 -6.63 4.84
CA GLY A 411 8.75 -7.22 4.92
C GLY A 411 7.82 -6.79 3.79
N GLY A 412 6.57 -7.22 3.87
CA GLY A 412 5.53 -6.79 2.94
C GLY A 412 5.21 -5.30 3.09
N GLN A 413 5.24 -4.76 4.31
CA GLN A 413 4.81 -3.39 4.58
C GLN A 413 5.85 -2.52 5.28
N ASP A 414 6.82 -3.15 5.95
CA ASP A 414 7.84 -2.46 6.73
C ASP A 414 9.25 -2.87 6.31
N ILE A 415 10.21 -2.04 6.69
CA ILE A 415 11.64 -2.32 6.57
C ILE A 415 12.27 -2.14 7.94
N LYS A 416 13.10 -3.10 8.34
CA LYS A 416 13.81 -3.07 9.62
C LYS A 416 15.27 -3.35 9.38
N CYS A 417 16.12 -2.42 9.79
CA CYS A 417 17.56 -2.55 9.61
C CYS A 417 18.24 -2.37 10.96
N PHE A 418 19.21 -3.23 11.24
CA PHE A 418 19.96 -3.23 12.50
C PHE A 418 21.44 -3.23 12.17
N GLN A 419 22.18 -2.26 12.71
CA GLN A 419 23.64 -2.32 12.76
C GLN A 419 24.07 -3.02 14.04
N ILE A 420 25.03 -3.91 13.93
CA ILE A 420 25.54 -4.73 15.02
C ILE A 420 26.99 -4.36 15.27
N HIS A 421 27.29 -4.00 16.51
CA HIS A 421 28.64 -3.78 16.99
C HIS A 421 28.88 -4.61 18.25
N ASN A 422 30.00 -5.34 18.28
CA ASN A 422 30.39 -6.21 19.39
C ASN A 422 29.30 -7.21 19.82
N GLY A 423 28.53 -7.73 18.85
CA GLY A 423 27.48 -8.72 19.10
C GLY A 423 26.21 -8.17 19.76
N ALA A 424 26.03 -6.85 19.79
CA ALA A 424 24.83 -6.16 20.24
C ALA A 424 24.31 -5.20 19.16
N VAL A 425 23.00 -4.93 19.18
CA VAL A 425 22.37 -3.95 18.27
C VAL A 425 22.78 -2.55 18.71
N ASP A 426 23.45 -1.82 17.81
CA ASP A 426 23.93 -0.46 18.03
C ASP A 426 22.93 0.58 17.50
N ASN A 427 22.57 0.47 16.22
CA ASN A 427 21.58 1.35 15.58
C ASN A 427 20.44 0.56 14.96
N ILE A 428 19.26 1.17 14.99
CA ILE A 428 18.02 0.62 14.43
C ILE A 428 17.42 1.64 13.47
N PHE A 429 17.11 1.21 12.25
CA PHE A 429 16.39 1.99 11.25
C PHE A 429 15.08 1.28 10.93
N LEU A 430 13.95 1.97 11.14
CA LEU A 430 12.62 1.44 10.93
C LEU A 430 11.88 2.30 9.92
N ASN A 431 11.13 1.65 9.02
CA ASN A 431 10.13 2.28 8.20
C ASN A 431 8.85 1.46 8.26
N GLU A 432 7.86 1.99 8.98
CA GLU A 432 6.55 1.34 9.19
C GLU A 432 5.45 1.95 8.31
N ALA A 433 5.68 3.14 7.76
CA ALA A 433 4.68 3.86 6.98
C ALA A 433 4.87 3.67 5.48
N CYS A 434 6.09 3.87 4.97
CA CYS A 434 6.30 4.02 3.53
C CYS A 434 6.37 2.67 2.81
N SER A 435 5.50 2.44 1.82
CA SER A 435 5.52 1.19 1.05
C SER A 435 6.62 1.13 -0.01
N SER A 436 7.21 2.26 -0.41
CA SER A 436 8.06 2.36 -1.60
C SER A 436 9.35 1.53 -1.60
N GLY A 437 9.76 1.00 -0.43
CA GLY A 437 10.88 0.08 -0.30
C GLY A 437 10.50 -1.32 0.21
N CYS A 438 9.21 -1.67 0.21
CA CYS A 438 8.69 -2.91 0.79
C CYS A 438 8.11 -3.84 -0.28
N GLY A 439 7.86 -5.11 0.05
CA GLY A 439 7.30 -6.08 -0.90
C GLY A 439 5.92 -5.70 -1.45
N SER A 440 5.08 -4.99 -0.68
CA SER A 440 3.75 -4.52 -1.12
C SER A 440 3.82 -3.52 -2.26
N PHE A 441 4.93 -2.79 -2.41
CA PHE A 441 5.16 -1.94 -3.57
C PHE A 441 5.25 -2.79 -4.84
N LEU A 442 6.09 -3.81 -4.87
CA LEU A 442 6.19 -4.71 -6.03
C LEU A 442 4.89 -5.44 -6.28
N GLN A 443 4.21 -5.89 -5.24
CA GLN A 443 2.91 -6.55 -5.35
C GLN A 443 1.87 -5.65 -6.02
N THR A 444 1.81 -4.37 -5.64
CA THR A 444 0.87 -3.41 -6.20
C THR A 444 1.12 -3.21 -7.70
N PHE A 445 2.38 -3.07 -8.10
CA PHE A 445 2.75 -2.93 -9.51
C PHE A 445 2.50 -4.21 -10.31
N ALA A 446 2.87 -5.38 -9.77
CA ALA A 446 2.60 -6.67 -10.41
C ALA A 446 1.11 -6.85 -10.68
N THR A 447 0.26 -6.63 -9.66
CA THR A 447 -1.20 -6.71 -9.79
C THR A 447 -1.75 -5.68 -10.79
N ALA A 448 -1.27 -4.43 -10.76
CA ALA A 448 -1.70 -3.39 -11.70
C ALA A 448 -1.36 -3.74 -13.16
N LEU A 449 -0.28 -4.49 -13.38
CA LEU A 449 0.17 -4.99 -14.67
C LEU A 449 -0.46 -6.33 -15.06
N GLY A 450 -1.27 -6.94 -14.18
CA GLY A 450 -1.95 -8.20 -14.44
C GLY A 450 -1.11 -9.46 -14.20
N TYR A 451 -0.06 -9.37 -13.38
CA TYR A 451 0.83 -10.50 -13.08
C TYR A 451 0.78 -10.90 -11.61
N PRO A 452 0.79 -12.21 -11.30
CA PRO A 452 1.20 -12.72 -10.00
C PRO A 452 2.63 -12.26 -9.64
N ILE A 453 2.89 -11.98 -8.37
CA ILE A 453 4.17 -11.40 -7.92
C ILE A 453 5.37 -12.31 -8.18
N ASP A 454 5.20 -13.62 -8.07
CA ASP A 454 6.22 -14.63 -8.29
C ASP A 454 6.61 -14.72 -9.78
N GLN A 455 5.63 -14.57 -10.68
CA GLN A 455 5.88 -14.47 -12.11
C GLN A 455 6.53 -13.12 -12.46
N PHE A 456 5.99 -12.03 -11.91
CA PHE A 456 6.51 -10.68 -12.15
C PHE A 456 7.98 -10.54 -11.76
N ALA A 457 8.37 -11.11 -10.61
CA ALA A 457 9.75 -11.16 -10.16
C ALA A 457 10.69 -11.85 -11.18
N LYS A 458 10.25 -12.96 -11.77
CA LYS A 458 11.06 -13.74 -12.73
C LYS A 458 11.25 -13.02 -14.06
N LEU A 459 10.27 -12.24 -14.51
CA LEU A 459 10.36 -11.45 -15.75
C LEU A 459 11.54 -10.48 -15.74
N GLY A 460 11.87 -9.90 -14.58
CA GLY A 460 12.95 -8.92 -14.45
C GLY A 460 14.37 -9.50 -14.44
N LEU A 461 14.55 -10.81 -14.23
CA LEU A 461 15.88 -11.40 -14.01
C LEU A 461 16.83 -11.19 -15.20
N PHE A 462 16.33 -11.38 -16.41
CA PHE A 462 17.10 -11.30 -17.66
C PHE A 462 16.68 -10.12 -18.53
N ALA A 463 16.12 -9.08 -17.91
CA ALA A 463 15.75 -7.85 -18.59
C ALA A 463 16.99 -7.21 -19.23
N LYS A 464 16.90 -6.91 -20.53
CA LYS A 464 18.04 -6.43 -21.33
C LYS A 464 18.31 -4.95 -21.10
N ARG A 465 17.27 -4.16 -20.86
CA ARG A 465 17.35 -2.70 -20.70
C ARG A 465 16.45 -2.25 -19.54
N PRO A 466 16.71 -2.67 -18.30
CA PRO A 466 15.92 -2.26 -17.15
C PRO A 466 15.73 -0.75 -17.10
N VAL A 467 14.49 -0.28 -16.87
CA VAL A 467 14.18 1.15 -16.85
C VAL A 467 14.75 1.79 -15.58
N ASP A 468 15.40 2.96 -15.70
CA ASP A 468 15.78 3.74 -14.52
C ASP A 468 14.58 4.49 -13.94
N LEU A 469 13.95 3.87 -12.95
CA LEU A 469 12.83 4.46 -12.23
C LEU A 469 13.28 5.28 -10.99
N GLY A 470 14.58 5.26 -10.66
CA GLY A 470 15.18 5.99 -9.54
C GLY A 470 14.66 5.60 -8.16
N SER A 471 14.86 6.48 -7.16
CA SER A 471 14.29 6.34 -5.81
C SER A 471 13.10 7.29 -5.64
N ARG A 472 11.88 6.76 -5.84
CA ARG A 472 10.64 7.53 -5.77
C ARG A 472 9.62 6.87 -4.85
N CYS A 473 8.77 7.68 -4.25
CA CYS A 473 7.59 7.21 -3.53
C CYS A 473 6.67 6.43 -4.49
N THR A 474 5.95 5.42 -3.96
CA THR A 474 4.98 4.58 -4.68
C THR A 474 4.04 5.39 -5.58
N VAL A 475 3.59 6.56 -5.11
CA VAL A 475 2.68 7.43 -5.86
C VAL A 475 3.33 7.98 -7.13
N PHE A 476 4.52 8.58 -7.02
CA PHE A 476 5.27 9.06 -8.19
C PHE A 476 5.83 7.92 -9.04
N MET A 477 6.03 6.75 -8.42
CA MET A 477 6.43 5.56 -9.13
C MET A 477 5.35 5.10 -10.11
N ASN A 478 4.07 5.13 -9.72
CA ASN A 478 2.96 4.84 -10.65
C ASN A 478 3.05 5.68 -11.92
N SER A 479 3.25 6.99 -11.78
CA SER A 479 3.41 7.89 -12.92
C SER A 479 4.66 7.55 -13.74
N SER A 480 5.77 7.19 -13.09
CA SER A 480 7.04 6.88 -13.76
C SER A 480 6.96 5.56 -14.54
N VAL A 481 6.35 4.52 -13.95
CA VAL A 481 6.08 3.25 -14.61
C VAL A 481 5.16 3.45 -15.80
N LYS A 482 4.04 4.17 -15.62
CA LYS A 482 3.12 4.44 -16.73
C LYS A 482 3.77 5.28 -17.83
N GLN A 483 4.62 6.23 -17.48
CA GLN A 483 5.36 7.00 -18.48
C GLN A 483 6.30 6.08 -19.27
N ALA A 484 7.05 5.22 -18.58
CA ALA A 484 7.90 4.21 -19.23
C ALA A 484 7.07 3.28 -20.14
N GLN A 485 5.84 2.94 -19.75
CA GLN A 485 4.93 2.16 -20.59
C GLN A 485 4.42 2.93 -21.80
N LYS A 486 4.06 4.21 -21.66
CA LYS A 486 3.71 5.09 -22.80
C LYS A 486 4.87 5.19 -23.78
N GLU A 487 6.09 5.22 -23.25
CA GLU A 487 7.34 5.19 -24.01
C GLU A 487 7.72 3.77 -24.46
N GLY A 488 6.89 2.75 -24.20
CA GLY A 488 7.03 1.40 -24.74
C GLY A 488 8.07 0.50 -24.08
N ALA A 489 8.42 0.76 -22.82
CA ALA A 489 9.21 -0.17 -22.02
C ALA A 489 8.50 -1.53 -21.85
N SER A 490 9.27 -2.62 -21.92
CA SER A 490 8.76 -3.97 -21.68
C SER A 490 8.42 -4.21 -20.21
N VAL A 491 7.60 -5.23 -19.92
CA VAL A 491 7.24 -5.58 -18.54
C VAL A 491 8.47 -6.10 -17.78
N GLU A 492 9.35 -6.82 -18.48
CA GLU A 492 10.64 -7.30 -18.00
C GLU A 492 11.52 -6.14 -17.53
N ASP A 493 11.68 -5.11 -18.36
CA ASP A 493 12.50 -3.94 -18.06
C ASP A 493 11.91 -3.12 -16.90
N ILE A 494 10.57 -3.02 -16.82
CA ILE A 494 9.87 -2.38 -15.70
C ILE A 494 10.04 -3.18 -14.41
N SER A 495 9.92 -4.51 -14.45
CA SER A 495 10.08 -5.38 -13.28
C SER A 495 11.49 -5.27 -12.69
N ALA A 496 12.51 -5.30 -13.54
CA ALA A 496 13.89 -5.09 -13.13
C ALA A 496 14.12 -3.69 -12.55
N GLY A 497 13.61 -2.65 -13.22
CA GLY A 497 13.68 -1.26 -12.76
C GLY A 497 13.04 -1.06 -11.38
N LEU A 498 11.84 -1.64 -11.17
CA LEU A 498 11.13 -1.58 -9.89
C LEU A 498 11.87 -2.32 -8.78
N SER A 499 12.48 -3.47 -9.08
CA SER A 499 13.28 -4.24 -8.13
C SER A 499 14.48 -3.42 -7.63
N VAL A 500 15.15 -2.70 -8.54
CA VAL A 500 16.23 -1.76 -8.17
C VAL A 500 15.69 -0.56 -7.39
N SER A 501 14.53 -0.01 -7.78
CA SER A 501 13.91 1.09 -7.04
C SER A 501 13.58 0.74 -5.59
N VAL A 502 13.10 -0.49 -5.31
CA VAL A 502 12.87 -0.98 -3.94
C VAL A 502 14.15 -0.89 -3.11
N VAL A 503 15.25 -1.41 -3.65
CA VAL A 503 16.57 -1.40 -3.01
C VAL A 503 17.05 0.03 -2.77
N LYS A 504 16.99 0.89 -3.80
CA LYS A 504 17.40 2.30 -3.68
C LYS A 504 16.56 3.04 -2.65
N ASN A 505 15.25 2.77 -2.57
CA ASN A 505 14.38 3.36 -1.55
C ASN A 505 14.75 2.88 -0.15
N ALA A 506 15.03 1.58 0.03
CA ALA A 506 15.48 1.04 1.31
C ALA A 506 16.80 1.68 1.76
N LEU A 507 17.82 1.68 0.89
CA LEU A 507 19.16 2.19 1.21
C LEU A 507 19.18 3.71 1.42
N TYR A 508 18.60 4.48 0.49
CA TYR A 508 18.79 5.94 0.48
C TYR A 508 17.69 6.74 1.16
N LYS A 509 16.49 6.17 1.33
CA LYS A 509 15.38 6.89 1.99
C LYS A 509 15.12 6.42 3.42
N VAL A 510 15.25 5.11 3.67
CA VAL A 510 15.04 4.52 4.99
C VAL A 510 16.33 4.52 5.80
N ILE A 511 17.34 3.79 5.33
CA ILE A 511 18.64 3.70 6.04
C ILE A 511 19.42 5.01 5.93
N ARG A 512 19.18 5.78 4.85
CA ARG A 512 19.89 7.03 4.53
C ARG A 512 21.40 6.83 4.51
N THR A 513 21.83 5.69 3.94
CA THR A 513 23.24 5.37 3.88
C THR A 513 23.99 6.41 3.04
N THR A 514 25.08 6.93 3.59
CA THR A 514 25.99 7.86 2.92
C THR A 514 27.14 7.14 2.20
N SER A 515 27.41 5.89 2.58
CA SER A 515 28.42 5.03 1.95
C SER A 515 28.08 3.56 2.18
N THR A 516 28.25 2.70 1.19
CA THR A 516 27.98 1.25 1.35
C THR A 516 28.87 0.60 2.40
N SER A 517 30.08 1.12 2.61
CA SER A 517 31.01 0.67 3.65
C SER A 517 30.51 0.83 5.08
N SER A 518 29.55 1.73 5.35
CA SER A 518 29.01 1.91 6.70
C SER A 518 28.09 0.77 7.15
N LEU A 519 27.69 -0.11 6.23
CA LEU A 519 26.86 -1.28 6.52
C LEU A 519 27.70 -2.52 6.86
N GLY A 520 29.02 -2.42 6.86
CA GLY A 520 29.92 -3.55 7.09
C GLY A 520 30.00 -4.51 5.91
N THR A 521 30.67 -5.64 6.14
CA THR A 521 30.90 -6.69 5.10
C THR A 521 30.09 -7.96 5.36
N HIS A 522 29.62 -8.13 6.60
CA HIS A 522 28.84 -9.28 7.04
C HIS A 522 27.35 -8.93 7.12
N VAL A 523 26.67 -9.01 5.97
CA VAL A 523 25.27 -8.62 5.83
C VAL A 523 24.36 -9.84 5.71
N VAL A 524 23.33 -9.91 6.57
CA VAL A 524 22.25 -10.90 6.47
C VAL A 524 20.97 -10.20 6.02
N VAL A 525 20.38 -10.69 4.93
CA VAL A 525 19.10 -10.19 4.40
C VAL A 525 17.96 -11.14 4.75
N GLN A 526 16.82 -10.58 5.13
CA GLN A 526 15.67 -11.29 5.70
C GLN A 526 14.34 -10.71 5.18
N GLY A 527 13.25 -11.44 5.35
CA GLY A 527 11.92 -11.00 4.96
C GLY A 527 11.49 -11.55 3.61
N GLY A 528 10.17 -11.58 3.39
CA GLY A 528 9.57 -12.18 2.20
C GLY A 528 10.01 -11.51 0.89
N THR A 529 10.41 -10.24 0.94
CA THR A 529 10.83 -9.51 -0.28
C THR A 529 12.16 -10.01 -0.83
N PHE A 530 13.08 -10.49 0.01
CA PHE A 530 14.34 -11.07 -0.46
C PHE A 530 14.22 -12.51 -0.99
N LEU A 531 13.02 -13.12 -0.93
CA LEU A 531 12.73 -14.33 -1.72
C LEU A 531 12.66 -14.02 -3.23
N ASN A 532 12.52 -12.75 -3.59
CA ASN A 532 12.64 -12.28 -4.96
C ASN A 532 14.13 -12.11 -5.33
N ASP A 533 14.64 -12.98 -6.20
CA ASP A 533 16.04 -12.96 -6.64
C ASP A 533 16.41 -11.67 -7.40
N ALA A 534 15.45 -11.00 -8.07
CA ALA A 534 15.69 -9.72 -8.71
C ALA A 534 16.01 -8.61 -7.69
N VAL A 535 15.28 -8.59 -6.57
CA VAL A 535 15.53 -7.65 -5.45
C VAL A 535 16.84 -7.99 -4.75
N LEU A 536 17.08 -9.27 -4.47
CA LEU A 536 18.32 -9.72 -3.83
C LEU A 536 19.54 -9.36 -4.68
N ARG A 537 19.48 -9.61 -6.00
CA ARG A 537 20.54 -9.26 -6.94
C ARG A 537 20.75 -7.75 -7.02
N ALA A 538 19.68 -6.97 -7.13
CA ALA A 538 19.75 -5.52 -7.11
C ALA A 538 20.41 -4.99 -5.82
N PHE A 539 20.13 -5.63 -4.67
CA PHE A 539 20.73 -5.26 -3.40
C PHE A 539 22.24 -5.50 -3.38
N GLU A 540 22.71 -6.65 -3.86
CA GLU A 540 24.14 -6.93 -3.98
C GLU A 540 24.86 -6.01 -4.97
N GLN A 541 24.22 -5.68 -6.10
CA GLN A 541 24.77 -4.76 -7.09
C GLN A 541 24.88 -3.34 -6.55
N GLU A 542 23.86 -2.85 -5.86
CA GLU A 542 23.85 -1.48 -5.31
C GLU A 542 24.83 -1.34 -4.14
N LEU A 543 25.03 -2.39 -3.33
CA LEU A 543 26.03 -2.39 -2.26
C LEU A 543 27.46 -2.69 -2.74
N GLY A 544 27.60 -3.38 -3.87
CA GLY A 544 28.89 -3.89 -4.34
C GLY A 544 29.45 -5.02 -3.47
N LEU A 545 28.60 -5.75 -2.74
CA LEU A 545 28.99 -6.84 -1.85
C LEU A 545 28.01 -8.02 -1.92
N GLN A 546 28.53 -9.21 -1.62
CA GLN A 546 27.73 -10.43 -1.53
C GLN A 546 27.11 -10.53 -0.14
N VAL A 547 25.80 -10.78 -0.08
CA VAL A 547 25.06 -10.92 1.19
C VAL A 547 24.71 -12.38 1.46
N VAL A 548 24.29 -12.69 2.69
CA VAL A 548 23.72 -13.99 3.04
C VAL A 548 22.21 -13.87 3.16
N ARG A 549 21.49 -14.62 2.31
CA ARG A 549 20.06 -14.87 2.45
C ARG A 549 19.85 -16.29 3.00
N PRO A 550 19.32 -16.45 4.22
CA PRO A 550 18.85 -17.75 4.71
C PRO A 550 17.72 -18.33 3.85
N ASP A 551 17.66 -19.65 3.70
CA ASP A 551 16.57 -20.37 3.02
C ASP A 551 15.18 -20.08 3.63
N ILE A 552 15.16 -19.80 4.94
CA ILE A 552 13.98 -19.40 5.71
C ILE A 552 13.88 -17.87 5.90
N ALA A 553 14.41 -17.05 4.99
CA ALA A 553 14.43 -15.58 5.11
C ALA A 553 13.07 -14.98 5.50
N GLY A 554 11.96 -15.53 5.00
CA GLY A 554 10.61 -15.08 5.35
C GLY A 554 10.15 -15.39 6.78
N LEU A 555 10.82 -16.28 7.51
CA LEU A 555 10.44 -16.83 8.82
C LEU A 555 11.37 -16.41 9.97
N MET A 556 12.33 -15.51 9.71
CA MET A 556 13.42 -15.19 10.64
C MET A 556 12.94 -14.67 12.00
N GLY A 557 11.87 -13.86 12.06
CA GLY A 557 11.29 -13.40 13.32
C GLY A 557 10.76 -14.55 14.19
N ALA A 558 9.95 -15.45 13.61
CA ALA A 558 9.43 -16.62 14.32
C ALA A 558 10.55 -17.61 14.69
N TYR A 559 11.50 -17.87 13.79
CA TYR A 559 12.63 -18.75 14.09
C TYR A 559 13.51 -18.18 15.22
N GLY A 560 13.78 -16.88 15.19
CA GLY A 560 14.52 -16.16 16.22
C GLY A 560 13.83 -16.19 17.59
N ALA A 561 12.51 -16.03 17.62
CA ALA A 561 11.72 -16.18 18.85
C ALA A 561 11.84 -17.60 19.43
N ALA A 562 11.76 -18.64 18.58
CA ALA A 562 11.93 -20.02 19.01
C ALA A 562 13.35 -20.28 19.56
N LEU A 563 14.39 -19.78 18.88
CA LEU A 563 15.78 -19.87 19.32
C LEU A 563 16.02 -19.13 20.63
N HIS A 564 15.38 -17.97 20.83
CA HIS A 564 15.47 -17.19 22.06
C HIS A 564 14.90 -17.97 23.25
N CYS A 565 13.67 -18.47 23.11
CA CYS A 565 13.03 -19.25 24.18
C CYS A 565 13.79 -20.55 24.49
N ARG A 566 14.44 -21.16 23.50
CA ARG A 566 15.34 -22.30 23.70
C ARG A 566 16.50 -21.99 24.65
N SER A 567 16.99 -20.75 24.66
CA SER A 567 18.07 -20.32 25.56
C SER A 567 17.59 -20.02 26.99
N SER A 568 16.27 -19.86 27.19
CA SER A 568 15.65 -19.68 28.51
C SER A 568 15.61 -21.00 29.28
N ALA A 569 15.85 -20.97 30.60
CA ALA A 569 15.95 -22.17 31.46
C ALA A 569 14.61 -22.90 31.75
N ARG A 570 13.56 -22.64 30.96
CA ARG A 570 12.21 -23.17 31.18
C ARG A 570 12.13 -24.63 30.72
N ARG A 571 11.44 -25.46 31.53
CA ARG A 571 11.29 -26.90 31.26
C ARG A 571 9.94 -27.26 30.62
N GLU A 572 8.91 -26.43 30.83
CA GLU A 572 7.56 -26.58 30.25
C GLU A 572 6.89 -25.21 29.99
N SER A 573 6.20 -25.12 28.86
CA SER A 573 5.45 -23.95 28.41
C SER A 573 4.11 -23.79 29.14
N SER A 574 3.65 -22.55 29.33
CA SER A 574 2.28 -22.19 29.72
C SER A 574 1.35 -21.96 28.53
N ILE A 575 1.83 -22.18 27.29
CA ILE A 575 0.96 -22.05 26.12
C ILE A 575 -0.29 -22.91 26.27
N ILE A 576 -1.42 -22.38 25.83
CA ILE A 576 -2.71 -23.03 25.94
C ILE A 576 -2.67 -24.42 25.31
N ASP A 577 -3.17 -25.41 26.06
CA ASP A 577 -3.23 -26.79 25.60
C ASP A 577 -4.44 -27.03 24.68
N ALA A 578 -4.55 -28.25 24.13
CA ALA A 578 -5.65 -28.61 23.24
C ALA A 578 -7.04 -28.47 23.88
N GLN A 579 -7.14 -28.67 25.19
CA GLN A 579 -8.41 -28.64 25.92
C GLN A 579 -8.88 -27.19 26.15
N GLY A 580 -7.97 -26.32 26.57
CA GLY A 580 -8.20 -24.88 26.68
C GLY A 580 -8.49 -24.24 25.33
N LEU A 581 -7.84 -24.71 24.26
CA LEU A 581 -8.06 -24.22 22.90
C LEU A 581 -9.45 -24.60 22.36
N ALA A 582 -9.96 -25.78 22.70
CA ALA A 582 -11.31 -26.21 22.37
C ALA A 582 -12.39 -25.38 23.09
N ALA A 583 -12.11 -24.90 24.31
CA ALA A 583 -12.98 -24.03 25.07
C ALA A 583 -12.82 -22.52 24.74
N PHE A 584 -11.85 -22.16 23.89
CA PHE A 584 -11.44 -20.77 23.63
C PHE A 584 -12.60 -19.92 23.12
N THR A 585 -12.84 -18.78 23.77
CA THR A 585 -13.74 -17.74 23.28
C THR A 585 -13.04 -16.39 23.25
N HIS A 586 -13.42 -15.58 22.27
CA HIS A 586 -12.92 -14.23 22.06
C HIS A 586 -14.10 -13.30 21.80
N GLU A 587 -14.38 -12.42 22.76
CA GLU A 587 -15.43 -11.40 22.64
C GLU A 587 -14.76 -10.03 22.48
N VAL A 588 -15.22 -9.24 21.50
CA VAL A 588 -14.72 -7.89 21.25
C VAL A 588 -15.79 -6.88 21.66
N LYS A 589 -15.48 -6.05 22.65
CA LYS A 589 -16.36 -4.94 23.11
C LYS A 589 -15.75 -3.61 22.74
N VAL A 590 -16.56 -2.68 22.25
CA VAL A 590 -16.13 -1.32 21.99
C VAL A 590 -16.70 -0.40 23.06
N THR A 591 -15.84 0.40 23.71
CA THR A 591 -16.25 1.37 24.74
C THR A 591 -15.58 2.72 24.50
N THR A 592 -16.01 3.77 25.19
CA THR A 592 -15.40 5.11 25.09
C THR A 592 -14.74 5.47 26.41
N CYS A 593 -13.43 5.70 26.38
CA CYS A 593 -12.68 6.23 27.50
C CYS A 593 -13.14 7.65 27.80
N ARG A 594 -13.56 7.93 29.03
CA ARG A 594 -13.98 9.27 29.48
C ARG A 594 -12.97 9.95 30.41
N SER A 595 -11.73 9.45 30.44
CA SER A 595 -10.69 9.89 31.37
C SER A 595 -10.00 11.19 30.96
N CYS A 596 -10.28 11.72 29.77
CA CYS A 596 -9.81 13.04 29.29
C CYS A 596 -10.67 13.50 28.10
N THR A 597 -10.43 14.72 27.62
CA THR A 597 -11.14 15.34 26.48
C THR A 597 -10.96 14.60 25.15
N ASN A 598 -9.92 13.76 25.01
CA ASN A 598 -9.71 12.95 23.79
C ASN A 598 -10.81 11.91 23.55
N ALA A 599 -11.56 11.52 24.59
CA ALA A 599 -12.67 10.57 24.48
C ALA A 599 -12.34 9.30 23.63
N CYS A 600 -11.18 8.69 23.87
CA CYS A 600 -10.66 7.61 23.01
C CYS A 600 -11.66 6.44 22.95
N ARG A 601 -12.03 5.97 21.76
CA ARG A 601 -12.88 4.78 21.60
C ARG A 601 -11.99 3.55 21.68
N LEU A 602 -12.13 2.80 22.77
CA LEU A 602 -11.33 1.63 23.09
C LEU A 602 -11.96 0.37 22.52
N THR A 603 -11.13 -0.54 22.04
CA THR A 603 -11.52 -1.93 21.79
C THR A 603 -11.01 -2.80 22.93
N VAL A 604 -11.90 -3.54 23.57
CA VAL A 604 -11.63 -4.45 24.68
C VAL A 604 -11.86 -5.87 24.18
N ASN A 605 -10.77 -6.61 24.04
CA ASN A 605 -10.76 -8.03 23.72
C ASN A 605 -10.81 -8.82 25.02
N LEU A 606 -11.81 -9.68 25.16
CA LEU A 606 -12.03 -10.53 26.33
C LEU A 606 -11.82 -11.99 25.92
N PHE A 607 -11.00 -12.69 26.69
CA PHE A 607 -10.72 -14.11 26.51
C PHE A 607 -11.34 -14.91 27.67
N ASN A 608 -11.83 -16.12 27.39
CA ASN A 608 -12.36 -17.04 28.43
C ASN A 608 -11.34 -17.40 29.53
N THR A 609 -10.06 -17.18 29.28
CA THR A 609 -8.96 -17.32 30.23
C THR A 609 -8.96 -16.27 31.34
N GLY A 610 -9.84 -15.25 31.26
CA GLY A 610 -9.90 -14.13 32.20
C GLY A 610 -8.95 -12.98 31.86
N TYR A 611 -8.10 -13.14 30.84
CA TYR A 611 -7.25 -12.08 30.32
C TYR A 611 -8.05 -11.12 29.44
N ARG A 612 -7.64 -9.85 29.45
CA ARG A 612 -8.19 -8.81 28.59
C ARG A 612 -7.08 -8.05 27.89
N TYR A 613 -7.32 -7.68 26.63
CA TYR A 613 -6.43 -6.80 25.88
C TYR A 613 -7.20 -5.55 25.44
N ILE A 614 -6.70 -4.37 25.81
CA ILE A 614 -7.36 -3.09 25.54
C ILE A 614 -6.50 -2.32 24.55
N SER A 615 -7.13 -1.82 23.49
CA SER A 615 -6.48 -1.02 22.45
C SER A 615 -7.32 0.18 22.03
N GLY A 616 -6.80 1.05 21.15
CA GLY A 616 -7.45 2.29 20.73
C GLY A 616 -7.27 3.46 21.71
N ASN A 617 -6.45 3.26 22.74
CA ASN A 617 -6.06 4.28 23.71
C ASN A 617 -4.89 5.12 23.20
N ARG A 618 -4.94 6.43 23.42
CA ARG A 618 -3.80 7.36 23.16
C ARG A 618 -2.88 7.54 24.37
N CYS A 619 -3.25 6.96 25.51
CA CYS A 619 -2.48 6.99 26.75
C CYS A 619 -2.63 5.67 27.50
N GLU A 620 -1.76 5.40 28.45
CA GLU A 620 -1.74 4.15 29.21
C GLU A 620 -2.84 4.02 30.30
N ARG A 621 -3.55 5.12 30.62
CA ARG A 621 -4.57 5.16 31.70
C ARG A 621 -5.60 4.01 31.63
N PRO A 622 -6.18 3.67 30.46
CA PRO A 622 -7.17 2.60 30.37
C PRO A 622 -6.59 1.19 30.59
N ILE A 623 -5.27 1.06 30.49
CA ILE A 623 -4.55 -0.21 30.63
C ILE A 623 -4.04 -0.37 32.07
N THR A 624 -3.37 0.65 32.61
CA THR A 624 -2.64 0.56 33.89
C THR A 624 -3.46 1.00 35.10
N ASN A 625 -4.58 1.70 34.90
CA ASN A 625 -5.32 2.42 35.96
C ASN A 625 -4.46 3.40 36.78
N LYS A 626 -3.23 3.73 36.35
CA LYS A 626 -2.35 4.68 37.04
C LYS A 626 -2.66 6.11 36.57
N ALA A 627 -2.66 7.05 37.52
CA ALA A 627 -2.64 8.47 37.20
C ALA A 627 -1.32 8.84 36.50
N ILE A 628 -1.35 9.85 35.63
CA ILE A 628 -0.11 10.35 35.01
C ILE A 628 0.73 10.96 36.11
N ASP A 629 1.98 10.51 36.22
CA ASP A 629 2.97 11.17 37.05
C ASP A 629 3.48 12.41 36.32
N GLU A 630 2.92 13.57 36.67
CA GLU A 630 3.31 14.87 36.09
C GLU A 630 4.64 15.40 36.64
N SER A 631 5.31 14.67 37.54
CA SER A 631 6.61 15.08 38.08
C SER A 631 7.71 15.16 37.00
N LEU A 632 7.55 14.40 35.91
CA LEU A 632 8.48 14.34 34.77
C LEU A 632 7.92 14.96 33.48
N ASP A 633 6.94 15.86 33.56
CA ASP A 633 6.43 16.59 32.39
C ASP A 633 7.43 17.68 31.95
N LEU A 634 8.16 17.42 30.86
CA LEU A 634 9.14 18.34 30.28
C LEU A 634 8.49 19.63 29.76
N TYR A 635 7.25 19.58 29.27
CA TYR A 635 6.53 20.77 28.79
C TYR A 635 6.09 21.65 29.96
N ALA A 636 5.54 21.04 31.01
CA ALA A 636 5.19 21.77 32.24
C ALA A 636 6.45 22.32 32.93
N TRP A 637 7.55 21.57 32.98
CA TRP A 637 8.83 22.07 33.47
C TRP A 637 9.34 23.26 32.64
N LYS A 638 9.31 23.15 31.30
CA LYS A 638 9.76 24.22 30.39
C LYS A 638 8.89 25.47 30.55
N LEU A 639 7.57 25.32 30.64
CA LEU A 639 6.64 26.43 30.86
C LEU A 639 6.89 27.11 32.21
N ARG A 640 7.01 26.33 33.30
CA ARG A 640 7.38 26.85 34.62
C ARG A 640 8.72 27.57 34.59
N ARG A 641 9.71 27.05 33.85
CA ARG A 641 11.03 27.67 33.74
C ARG A 641 10.98 28.99 32.96
N LEU A 642 10.20 29.05 31.88
CA LEU A 642 9.97 30.27 31.10
C LEU A 642 9.24 31.33 31.94
N GLN A 643 8.23 30.94 32.72
CA GLN A 643 7.50 31.84 33.64
C GLN A 643 8.44 32.40 34.72
N GLN A 644 9.25 31.54 35.37
CA GLN A 644 10.25 31.99 36.34
C GLN A 644 11.26 32.98 35.72
N MET A 645 11.67 32.77 34.47
CA MET A 645 12.59 33.69 33.79
C MET A 645 11.92 35.03 33.44
N ALA A 646 10.62 35.03 33.15
CA ALA A 646 9.85 36.25 32.91
C ALA A 646 9.72 37.11 34.19
N GLU A 647 9.61 36.48 35.36
CA GLU A 647 9.54 37.19 36.66
C GLU A 647 10.87 37.86 37.07
N VAL A 648 12.01 37.43 36.53
CA VAL A 648 13.34 37.99 36.83
C VAL A 648 13.73 39.14 35.89
N ALA A 649 12.98 39.37 34.81
CA ALA A 649 13.24 40.45 33.88
C ALA A 649 12.85 41.81 34.49
N ASN A 650 13.85 42.58 34.97
CA ASN A 650 13.64 43.92 35.48
C ASN A 650 13.35 44.89 34.31
N PRO A 651 12.14 45.47 34.18
CA PRO A 651 11.72 46.25 33.02
C PRO A 651 12.62 47.44 32.70
N GLU A 652 13.31 47.99 33.72
CA GLU A 652 14.13 49.20 33.58
C GLU A 652 15.53 48.95 32.98
N THR A 653 15.97 47.68 32.87
CA THR A 653 17.31 47.34 32.35
C THR A 653 17.29 46.51 31.06
N ALA A 654 16.11 46.11 30.59
CA ALA A 654 15.97 45.28 29.39
C ALA A 654 16.06 46.14 28.11
N LYS A 655 17.28 46.31 27.59
CA LYS A 655 17.46 46.80 26.21
C LYS A 655 16.88 45.79 25.23
N GLU A 656 15.93 46.25 24.41
CA GLU A 656 15.36 45.57 23.23
C GLU A 656 15.17 44.05 23.38
N ALA A 657 14.07 43.64 24.01
CA ALA A 657 13.73 42.23 24.17
C ALA A 657 12.88 41.71 23.01
N ILE A 658 13.30 40.60 22.38
CA ILE A 658 12.45 39.78 21.51
C ILE A 658 11.53 38.95 22.42
N GLY A 659 10.23 39.20 22.35
CA GLY A 659 9.23 38.44 23.12
C GLY A 659 9.16 36.98 22.65
N ILE A 660 9.12 36.04 23.60
CA ILE A 660 8.83 34.63 23.32
C ILE A 660 7.32 34.42 23.49
N PRO A 661 6.55 34.15 22.42
CA PRO A 661 5.13 33.83 22.56
C PRO A 661 4.96 32.51 23.32
N ILE A 662 4.17 32.54 24.39
CA ILE A 662 3.94 31.41 25.31
C ILE A 662 2.79 30.50 24.84
N GLY A 663 2.08 30.87 23.76
CA GLY A 663 0.94 30.11 23.25
C GLY A 663 1.26 29.34 21.95
N LEU A 664 1.13 28.01 22.03
CA LEU A 664 0.55 27.15 20.99
C LEU A 664 -0.19 26.00 21.67
#